data_AF-U3U2Z5-F1
#
_entry.id   AF-U3U2Z5-F1
#
_cell.length_a   1.000
_cell.length_b   1.000
_cell.length_c   1.000
_cell.angle_alpha   90.00
_cell.angle_beta   90.00
_cell.angle_gamma   90.00
#
_symmetry.space_group_name_H-M   'P 1'
#
loop_
_entity.id
_entity.type
_entity.pdbx_description
1 polymer ?
#
loop_
_entity_poly.entity_id
_entity_poly.type
_entity_poly.pdbx_seq_one_letter_code
_entity_poly.pdbx_strand_id
1 'polypeptide(L)'
;MSQLQAGNLAPASYLSAFNQAVTITNGDIVYNVSATAPDEVTQPIGSRVVINAEGTGSQVNIAAGKTLEVVGASDGAVRVANGANATIDGKLASRGTALALDGATATNSSSGVINGGFLNRIDGTGVGAASNNATAVTVQNGGDFTNNGVLNLGTTGSNLTNGVAGIRLDANAQASNSGNINVGVNGSSAHGTTSGVLLTTDSSRFSNNSGGTIYLGRGAQNSLSDNVAETTMNQSGLTSGIALLANGSATNNGAIVIGSRVQNAAGMSVSGASNATLINSGTIDVNGSAARVPRENVDMLVTSSNGTLENRGTINLNGVNGTGLKVLATSGNSAAASSTGTINVAGGADPASGTRNFGVWVEGQGSGTAAANVDGPINLTGNGAIGVHARGNATVNVTQNAIPRFSTGSNQIGFFAYGPNALINVDDNNAFDVTTTNSTLFRIEQGATFDGTNTTLTASGAGSVAVNGTGGGGTSVKTNNATINVSGTGATGVNIEGGAQGNIDAATTITLSGSNATGAIADGQKHTLTGANSRAPVASTRLTSAAELNSAQNGITGLRVESGATGSNSGNIDVNGGSTTRRTRGVSASGSQAVANLNGGTLTLNGSGVIGAEALDGALVNIAAGSTPIFNISDQIAYHAAGNGSRIRAATSALDVSTRGSTGYRLDDGAALSFSTPNSLSASAANSTGMIVSGSGSSLNSANLNLTASGEDSTAVRVEGGAAATLDGSSSITLSGNNAVGVLVNTLRTDLSNARISGTGEQWRTDADRQQQHRHALARRQRA
;
A
#
# COMPACT_ATOMS: atom_id res chain seq x y z
N MET A 1 -23.77 6.11 -32.87
CA MET A 1 -24.56 7.28 -32.39
C MET A 1 -25.66 6.89 -31.39
N SER A 2 -26.49 5.87 -31.65
CA SER A 2 -27.54 5.41 -30.72
C SER A 2 -27.01 4.95 -29.35
N GLN A 3 -25.90 4.20 -29.30
CA GLN A 3 -25.27 3.78 -28.03
C GLN A 3 -24.64 4.95 -27.24
N LEU A 4 -24.19 6.00 -27.94
CA LEU A 4 -23.64 7.23 -27.35
C LEU A 4 -24.77 8.08 -26.73
N GLN A 5 -25.89 8.24 -27.45
CA GLN A 5 -27.07 8.94 -26.95
C GLN A 5 -27.76 8.20 -25.79
N ALA A 6 -27.64 6.87 -25.74
CA ALA A 6 -28.15 6.04 -24.65
C ALA A 6 -27.23 5.97 -23.43
N GLY A 7 -26.03 6.57 -23.46
CA GLY A 7 -25.09 6.57 -22.34
C GLY A 7 -24.44 5.21 -22.01
N ASN A 8 -24.50 4.23 -22.93
CA ASN A 8 -24.10 2.85 -22.67
C ASN A 8 -22.65 2.52 -23.10
N LEU A 9 -21.82 3.54 -23.35
CA LEU A 9 -20.45 3.36 -23.81
C LEU A 9 -19.47 3.29 -22.62
N ALA A 10 -18.57 2.30 -22.65
CA ALA A 10 -17.48 2.21 -21.70
C ALA A 10 -16.56 3.46 -21.80
N PRO A 11 -16.08 4.04 -20.68
CA PRO A 11 -15.31 5.29 -20.70
C PRO A 11 -14.09 5.28 -21.63
N ALA A 12 -13.40 4.14 -21.72
CA ALA A 12 -12.22 3.97 -22.59
C ALA A 12 -12.54 4.04 -24.09
N SER A 13 -13.80 3.82 -24.48
CA SER A 13 -14.26 3.79 -25.88
C SER A 13 -14.91 5.11 -26.30
N TYR A 14 -15.08 6.06 -25.38
CA TYR A 14 -15.77 7.32 -25.65
C TYR A 14 -15.04 8.17 -26.68
N LEU A 15 -13.72 8.36 -26.51
CA LEU A 15 -12.93 9.24 -27.39
C LEU A 15 -12.89 8.72 -28.84
N SER A 16 -12.77 7.40 -29.03
CA SER A 16 -12.78 6.81 -30.37
C SER A 16 -14.14 6.93 -31.05
N ALA A 17 -15.23 6.66 -30.32
CA ALA A 17 -16.59 6.80 -30.84
C ALA A 17 -16.97 8.27 -31.11
N PHE A 18 -16.48 9.21 -30.29
CA PHE A 18 -16.65 10.66 -30.49
C PHE A 18 -15.89 11.12 -31.74
N ASN A 19 -14.64 10.70 -31.91
CA ASN A 19 -13.83 11.06 -33.09
C ASN A 19 -14.38 10.50 -34.40
N GLN A 20 -15.16 9.41 -34.36
CA GLN A 20 -15.87 8.91 -35.53
C GLN A 20 -17.09 9.76 -35.92
N ALA A 21 -17.67 10.50 -34.98
CA ALA A 21 -18.88 11.30 -35.18
C ALA A 21 -18.60 12.79 -35.42
N VAL A 22 -17.36 13.25 -35.20
CA VAL A 22 -16.95 14.64 -35.39
C VAL A 22 -16.15 14.77 -36.67
N THR A 23 -16.62 15.63 -37.58
CA THR A 23 -15.84 16.10 -38.72
C THR A 23 -15.17 17.40 -38.32
N ILE A 24 -13.84 17.39 -38.20
CA ILE A 24 -13.04 18.60 -37.98
C ILE A 24 -12.63 19.13 -39.35
N THR A 25 -13.10 20.32 -39.69
CA THR A 25 -12.64 21.06 -40.85
C THR A 25 -11.76 22.20 -40.39
N ASN A 26 -10.52 22.24 -40.87
CA ASN A 26 -9.69 23.43 -40.73
C ASN A 26 -10.22 24.46 -41.73
N GLY A 27 -10.54 25.65 -41.24
CA GLY A 27 -10.83 26.81 -42.05
C GLY A 27 -9.86 27.91 -41.69
N ASP A 28 -9.37 28.63 -42.70
CA ASP A 28 -8.61 29.85 -42.46
C ASP A 28 -9.57 30.95 -41.99
N ILE A 29 -9.34 31.47 -40.79
CA ILE A 29 -9.95 32.74 -40.39
C ILE A 29 -9.09 33.84 -41.01
N VAL A 30 -9.54 34.36 -42.14
CA VAL A 30 -8.89 35.51 -42.78
C VAL A 30 -9.32 36.77 -42.04
N TYR A 31 -8.46 37.28 -41.17
CA TYR A 31 -8.55 38.65 -40.67
C TYR A 31 -8.09 39.58 -41.79
N ASN A 32 -9.04 40.08 -42.59
CA ASN A 32 -8.73 41.08 -43.60
C ASN A 32 -8.48 42.43 -42.91
N VAL A 33 -7.22 42.75 -42.66
CA VAL A 33 -6.82 44.06 -42.18
C VAL A 33 -6.96 45.01 -43.38
N SER A 34 -8.02 45.82 -43.39
CA SER A 34 -8.31 46.79 -44.46
C SER A 34 -7.35 47.98 -44.48
N ALA A 35 -6.35 47.98 -43.61
CA ALA A 35 -5.35 49.01 -43.50
C ALA A 35 -4.19 48.72 -44.45
N THR A 36 -3.89 49.69 -45.30
CA THR A 36 -2.80 49.61 -46.27
C THR A 36 -1.53 50.10 -45.61
N ALA A 37 -0.44 49.33 -45.66
CA ALA A 37 0.86 49.84 -45.20
C ALA A 37 1.15 51.19 -45.89
N PRO A 38 1.60 52.22 -45.14
CA PRO A 38 2.21 52.16 -43.81
C PRO A 38 1.28 52.53 -42.63
N ASP A 39 -0.03 52.27 -42.69
CA ASP A 39 -0.96 52.51 -41.57
C ASP A 39 -0.45 51.90 -40.26
N GLU A 40 -0.53 52.67 -39.17
CA GLU A 40 -0.05 52.31 -37.83
C GLU A 40 -0.60 50.96 -37.35
N VAL A 41 -1.79 50.54 -37.79
CA VAL A 41 -2.37 49.24 -37.41
C VAL A 41 -1.71 48.04 -38.11
N THR A 42 -0.88 48.27 -39.12
CA THR A 42 -0.10 47.24 -39.83
C THR A 42 1.31 47.05 -39.27
N GLN A 43 1.75 47.92 -38.37
CA GLN A 43 3.06 47.82 -37.74
C GLN A 43 3.07 46.73 -36.66
N PRO A 44 4.19 45.99 -36.48
CA PRO A 44 4.34 45.11 -35.33
C PRO A 44 4.16 45.88 -34.02
N ILE A 45 3.44 45.30 -33.05
CA ILE A 45 3.18 45.92 -31.73
C ILE A 45 4.47 46.34 -31.00
N GLY A 46 5.60 45.68 -31.26
CA GLY A 46 6.88 45.96 -30.62
C GLY A 46 6.87 45.74 -29.10
N SER A 47 7.86 46.34 -28.42
CA SER A 47 7.91 46.37 -26.95
C SER A 47 7.03 47.50 -26.41
N ARG A 48 5.91 47.14 -25.79
CA ARG A 48 5.04 48.09 -25.07
C ARG A 48 5.45 48.11 -23.60
N VAL A 49 6.17 49.15 -23.22
CA VAL A 49 6.75 49.38 -21.90
C VAL A 49 6.39 50.79 -21.42
N VAL A 50 6.02 50.97 -20.16
CA VAL A 50 5.69 52.29 -19.59
C VAL A 50 6.94 52.99 -19.07
N ILE A 51 7.81 52.25 -18.38
CA ILE A 51 9.11 52.75 -17.91
C ILE A 51 10.21 51.84 -18.44
N ASN A 52 11.06 52.36 -19.32
CA ASN A 52 12.25 51.67 -19.83
C ASN A 52 13.51 52.40 -19.34
N ALA A 53 14.38 51.70 -18.63
CA ALA A 53 15.68 52.22 -18.21
C ALA A 53 16.81 51.31 -18.69
N GLU A 54 17.86 51.90 -19.21
CA GLU A 54 18.94 51.17 -19.86
C GLU A 54 20.30 51.79 -19.54
N GLY A 55 21.31 50.95 -19.35
CA GLY A 55 22.69 51.39 -19.10
C GLY A 55 23.05 51.49 -17.61
N THR A 56 24.34 51.34 -17.32
CA THR A 56 24.90 51.47 -15.98
C THR A 56 24.59 52.84 -15.38
N GLY A 57 24.06 52.85 -14.15
CA GLY A 57 23.70 54.07 -13.43
C GLY A 57 22.25 54.52 -13.63
N SER A 58 21.54 53.98 -14.63
CA SER A 58 20.10 54.19 -14.79
C SER A 58 19.31 53.47 -13.69
N GLN A 59 18.36 54.17 -13.07
CA GLN A 59 17.60 53.67 -11.93
C GLN A 59 16.10 53.94 -12.08
N VAL A 60 15.28 52.96 -11.73
CA VAL A 60 13.83 53.09 -11.58
C VAL A 60 13.47 52.86 -10.12
N ASN A 61 12.66 53.75 -9.53
CA ASN A 61 12.08 53.54 -8.20
C ASN A 61 10.56 53.72 -8.23
N ILE A 62 9.83 52.65 -7.89
CA ILE A 62 8.40 52.75 -7.56
C ILE A 62 8.29 52.93 -6.05
N ALA A 63 8.17 54.19 -5.61
CA ALA A 63 8.22 54.54 -4.20
C ALA A 63 7.09 53.92 -3.35
N ALA A 64 7.35 53.76 -2.05
CA ALA A 64 6.38 53.24 -1.08
C ALA A 64 5.03 53.98 -1.13
N GLY A 65 3.93 53.23 -1.05
CA GLY A 65 2.57 53.76 -1.13
C GLY A 65 2.16 54.28 -2.52
N LYS A 66 3.01 54.19 -3.54
CA LYS A 66 2.66 54.48 -4.94
C LYS A 66 2.28 53.19 -5.66
N THR A 67 1.42 53.32 -6.67
CA THR A 67 0.96 52.20 -7.49
C THR A 67 1.14 52.55 -8.96
N LEU A 68 1.74 51.63 -9.72
CA LEU A 68 1.76 51.63 -11.18
C LEU A 68 0.99 50.40 -11.68
N GLU A 69 -0.12 50.62 -12.38
CA GLU A 69 -0.94 49.56 -12.98
C GLU A 69 -0.95 49.72 -14.50
N VAL A 70 -0.65 48.64 -15.23
CA VAL A 70 -0.52 48.70 -16.70
C VAL A 70 -1.33 47.58 -17.35
N VAL A 71 -2.05 47.92 -18.41
CA VAL A 71 -2.73 46.95 -19.27
C VAL A 71 -1.98 46.83 -20.58
N GLY A 72 -1.71 45.60 -20.99
CA GLY A 72 -1.15 45.30 -22.30
C GLY A 72 0.38 45.36 -22.42
N ALA A 73 1.13 45.57 -21.34
CA ALA A 73 2.60 45.52 -21.44
C ALA A 73 3.07 44.19 -22.06
N SER A 74 3.86 44.25 -23.14
CA SER A 74 4.39 43.07 -23.84
C SER A 74 5.81 42.71 -23.41
N ASP A 75 6.54 43.66 -22.82
CA ASP A 75 7.95 43.50 -22.43
C ASP A 75 8.22 44.11 -21.04
N GLY A 76 7.26 43.92 -20.13
CA GLY A 76 7.25 44.51 -18.80
C GLY A 76 6.56 45.88 -18.74
N ALA A 77 5.76 46.12 -17.69
CA ALA A 77 5.30 47.48 -17.39
C ALA A 77 6.49 48.38 -17.05
N VAL A 78 7.45 47.81 -16.32
CA VAL A 78 8.80 48.33 -16.13
C VAL A 78 9.79 47.38 -16.80
N ARG A 79 10.70 47.92 -17.61
CA ARG A 79 11.83 47.22 -18.21
C ARG A 79 13.13 47.87 -17.78
N VAL A 80 14.08 47.07 -17.28
CA VAL A 80 15.45 47.50 -16.99
C VAL A 80 16.44 46.64 -17.74
N ALA A 81 17.43 47.27 -18.37
CA ALA A 81 18.38 46.58 -19.23
C ALA A 81 19.83 47.08 -19.10
N ASN A 82 20.79 46.26 -19.51
CA ASN A 82 22.19 46.65 -19.74
C ASN A 82 22.84 47.33 -18.50
N GLY A 83 22.74 46.70 -17.34
CA GLY A 83 23.32 47.19 -16.08
C GLY A 83 22.47 48.22 -15.32
N ALA A 84 21.25 48.53 -15.78
CA ALA A 84 20.31 49.35 -15.04
C ALA A 84 19.78 48.63 -13.76
N ASN A 85 19.16 49.40 -12.87
CA ASN A 85 18.57 48.90 -11.62
C ASN A 85 17.10 49.34 -11.44
N ALA A 86 16.24 48.48 -10.91
CA ALA A 86 14.90 48.84 -10.42
C ALA A 86 14.69 48.50 -8.94
N THR A 87 14.07 49.41 -8.19
CA THR A 87 13.58 49.16 -6.83
C THR A 87 12.07 49.34 -6.79
N ILE A 88 11.35 48.35 -6.28
CA ILE A 88 9.90 48.37 -6.10
C ILE A 88 9.62 48.42 -4.59
N ASP A 89 9.38 49.62 -4.07
CA ASP A 89 8.97 49.85 -2.66
C ASP A 89 7.44 49.93 -2.52
N GLY A 90 6.75 50.35 -3.58
CA GLY A 90 5.30 50.42 -3.70
C GLY A 90 4.72 49.23 -4.47
N LYS A 91 3.69 49.48 -5.28
CA LYS A 91 2.98 48.45 -6.02
C LYS A 91 3.19 48.57 -7.53
N LEU A 92 3.57 47.47 -8.17
CA LEU A 92 3.69 47.32 -9.61
C LEU A 92 2.76 46.21 -10.08
N ALA A 93 1.77 46.54 -10.92
CA ALA A 93 0.79 45.58 -11.41
C ALA A 93 0.68 45.63 -12.93
N SER A 94 0.48 44.46 -13.56
CA SER A 94 0.28 44.36 -15.00
C SER A 94 -0.68 43.25 -15.39
N ARG A 95 -1.54 43.50 -16.39
CA ARG A 95 -2.29 42.45 -17.11
C ARG A 95 -1.41 41.77 -18.17
N GLY A 96 -0.28 41.23 -17.73
CA GLY A 96 0.79 40.69 -18.56
C GLY A 96 2.09 40.66 -17.74
N THR A 97 3.21 40.99 -18.37
CA THR A 97 4.49 41.11 -17.66
C THR A 97 4.55 42.39 -16.85
N ALA A 98 4.84 42.30 -15.56
CA ALA A 98 4.96 43.46 -14.67
C ALA A 98 6.37 44.03 -14.73
N LEU A 99 7.38 43.19 -14.60
CA LEU A 99 8.79 43.60 -14.58
C LEU A 99 9.64 42.72 -15.53
N ALA A 100 10.47 43.35 -16.35
CA ALA A 100 11.41 42.66 -17.24
C ALA A 100 12.84 43.14 -16.99
N LEU A 101 13.77 42.20 -16.78
CA LEU A 101 15.19 42.45 -16.55
C LEU A 101 16.01 41.79 -17.66
N ASP A 102 16.85 42.58 -18.33
CA ASP A 102 17.72 42.12 -19.41
C ASP A 102 19.18 42.49 -19.12
N GLY A 103 19.96 41.59 -18.53
CA GLY A 103 21.32 41.90 -18.06
C GLY A 103 21.34 43.03 -17.03
N ALA A 104 20.31 43.09 -16.18
CA ALA A 104 20.04 44.16 -15.23
C ALA A 104 19.68 43.62 -13.84
N THR A 105 19.60 44.51 -12.85
CA THR A 105 19.27 44.14 -11.47
C THR A 105 17.92 44.72 -11.05
N ALA A 106 17.17 44.02 -10.20
CA ALA A 106 16.02 44.62 -9.54
C ALA A 106 15.73 44.02 -8.16
N THR A 107 15.16 44.84 -7.28
CA THR A 107 14.74 44.46 -5.94
C THR A 107 13.28 44.83 -5.71
N ASN A 108 12.46 43.84 -5.32
CA ASN A 108 11.18 44.10 -4.68
C ASN A 108 11.41 44.19 -3.17
N SER A 109 11.29 45.38 -2.59
CA SER A 109 11.55 45.61 -1.17
C SER A 109 10.50 44.93 -0.29
N SER A 110 10.72 44.86 1.02
CA SER A 110 9.79 44.19 1.95
C SER A 110 8.39 44.81 2.00
N SER A 111 8.25 46.09 1.64
CA SER A 111 6.97 46.78 1.48
C SER A 111 6.38 46.67 0.06
N GLY A 112 7.17 46.16 -0.89
CA GLY A 112 6.84 46.14 -2.30
C GLY A 112 5.87 45.01 -2.68
N VAL A 113 5.02 45.29 -3.66
CA VAL A 113 4.03 44.34 -4.19
C VAL A 113 4.12 44.29 -5.71
N ILE A 114 4.38 43.12 -6.26
CA ILE A 114 4.35 42.88 -7.71
C ILE A 114 3.16 41.98 -8.03
N ASN A 115 2.22 42.47 -8.85
CA ASN A 115 1.08 41.71 -9.35
C ASN A 115 1.26 41.38 -10.84
N GLY A 116 1.49 40.12 -11.16
CA GLY A 116 1.58 39.60 -12.51
C GLY A 116 0.26 39.03 -13.00
N GLY A 117 -0.15 39.44 -14.19
CA GLY A 117 -1.31 38.92 -14.90
C GLY A 117 -2.67 39.44 -14.46
N PHE A 118 -2.75 40.31 -13.46
CA PHE A 118 -3.99 40.93 -13.02
C PHE A 118 -3.75 42.33 -12.45
N LEU A 119 -4.83 43.11 -12.41
CA LEU A 119 -4.93 44.33 -11.58
C LEU A 119 -5.91 44.06 -10.45
N ASN A 120 -5.87 44.86 -9.39
CA ASN A 120 -6.92 44.78 -8.38
C ASN A 120 -8.28 45.18 -8.98
N ARG A 121 -9.38 44.82 -8.33
CA ARG A 121 -10.69 45.38 -8.70
C ARG A 121 -10.68 46.89 -8.47
N ILE A 122 -11.58 47.59 -9.17
CA ILE A 122 -11.73 49.07 -9.09
C ILE A 122 -12.01 49.53 -7.66
N ASP A 123 -12.70 48.71 -6.86
CA ASP A 123 -12.95 48.96 -5.43
C ASP A 123 -11.71 48.79 -4.54
N GLY A 124 -10.54 48.49 -5.14
CA GLY A 124 -9.27 48.27 -4.46
C GLY A 124 -9.11 46.87 -3.87
N THR A 125 -10.15 46.03 -3.90
CA THR A 125 -10.17 44.72 -3.23
C THR A 125 -9.88 43.56 -4.19
N GLY A 126 -9.23 42.51 -3.67
CA GLY A 126 -9.06 41.24 -4.35
C GLY A 126 -8.44 41.32 -5.74
N VAL A 127 -8.80 40.34 -6.58
CA VAL A 127 -8.23 40.12 -7.92
C VAL A 127 -9.25 40.51 -9.00
N GLY A 128 -8.85 41.41 -9.89
CA GLY A 128 -9.60 41.76 -11.10
C GLY A 128 -9.45 40.71 -12.21
N ALA A 129 -9.74 41.09 -13.46
CA ALA A 129 -9.65 40.17 -14.59
C ALA A 129 -8.19 39.72 -14.85
N ALA A 130 -7.92 38.43 -14.64
CA ALA A 130 -6.63 37.82 -14.95
C ALA A 130 -6.41 37.67 -16.47
N SER A 131 -5.14 37.53 -16.86
CA SER A 131 -4.71 37.36 -18.26
C SER A 131 -4.21 35.94 -18.54
N ASN A 132 -4.30 35.53 -19.80
CA ASN A 132 -3.61 34.35 -20.33
C ASN A 132 -2.12 34.68 -20.57
N ASN A 133 -1.22 33.70 -20.51
CA ASN A 133 0.22 33.86 -20.79
C ASN A 133 0.93 34.91 -19.91
N ALA A 134 0.44 35.16 -18.70
CA ALA A 134 1.01 36.17 -17.82
C ALA A 134 2.21 35.66 -17.02
N THR A 135 3.33 36.39 -17.06
CA THR A 135 4.50 36.15 -16.22
C THR A 135 4.77 37.39 -15.37
N ALA A 136 4.89 37.33 -14.04
CA ALA A 136 5.02 38.56 -13.26
C ALA A 136 6.38 39.25 -13.49
N VAL A 137 7.47 38.49 -13.38
CA VAL A 137 8.85 38.95 -13.55
C VAL A 137 9.55 38.05 -14.55
N THR A 138 10.18 38.64 -15.57
CA THR A 138 11.11 37.92 -16.49
C THR A 138 12.52 38.42 -16.25
N VAL A 139 13.47 37.49 -16.11
CA VAL A 139 14.90 37.78 -15.93
C VAL A 139 15.68 37.01 -16.98
N GLN A 140 16.48 37.73 -17.76
CA GLN A 140 17.25 37.17 -18.87
C GLN A 140 18.66 37.78 -18.95
N ASN A 141 19.52 37.13 -19.75
CA ASN A 141 20.86 37.61 -20.12
C ASN A 141 21.75 38.02 -18.94
N GLY A 142 21.76 37.23 -17.87
CA GLY A 142 22.58 37.51 -16.68
C GLY A 142 21.95 38.48 -15.67
N GLY A 143 20.65 38.79 -15.79
CA GLY A 143 19.95 39.61 -14.82
C GLY A 143 19.81 38.96 -13.43
N ASP A 144 19.59 39.79 -12.42
CA ASP A 144 19.46 39.40 -11.01
C ASP A 144 18.22 40.04 -10.36
N PHE A 145 17.31 39.21 -9.84
CA PHE A 145 16.10 39.68 -9.15
C PHE A 145 16.04 39.22 -7.69
N THR A 146 15.84 40.15 -6.78
CA THR A 146 15.61 39.86 -5.35
C THR A 146 14.18 40.21 -4.93
N ASN A 147 13.44 39.22 -4.42
CA ASN A 147 12.11 39.43 -3.83
C ASN A 147 12.14 39.40 -2.30
N ASN A 148 11.99 40.54 -1.65
CA ASN A 148 11.81 40.65 -0.21
C ASN A 148 10.35 40.94 0.19
N GLY A 149 9.51 41.40 -0.75
CA GLY A 149 8.11 41.73 -0.55
C GLY A 149 7.15 40.64 -1.01
N VAL A 150 6.03 41.06 -1.59
CA VAL A 150 5.02 40.15 -2.14
C VAL A 150 5.06 40.13 -3.66
N LEU A 151 5.05 38.94 -4.25
CA LEU A 151 4.79 38.70 -5.66
C LEU A 151 3.53 37.84 -5.78
N ASN A 152 2.54 38.33 -6.53
CA ASN A 152 1.30 37.60 -6.82
C ASN A 152 1.21 37.27 -8.30
N LEU A 153 0.89 36.03 -8.63
CA LEU A 153 0.61 35.58 -9.99
C LEU A 153 -0.86 35.17 -10.12
N GLY A 154 -1.59 35.91 -10.94
CA GLY A 154 -2.92 35.55 -11.43
C GLY A 154 -2.86 35.16 -12.90
N THR A 155 -3.45 34.04 -13.28
CA THR A 155 -3.46 33.59 -14.68
C THR A 155 -4.73 32.81 -15.02
N THR A 156 -5.18 32.95 -16.26
CA THR A 156 -6.23 32.13 -16.86
C THR A 156 -5.67 31.01 -17.75
N GLY A 157 -4.41 30.61 -17.51
CA GLY A 157 -3.74 29.53 -18.24
C GLY A 157 -2.55 29.99 -19.08
N SER A 158 -2.06 29.07 -19.90
CA SER A 158 -0.97 29.33 -20.84
C SER A 158 -1.07 28.41 -22.06
N ASN A 159 -0.77 28.95 -23.24
CA ASN A 159 -0.44 28.17 -24.44
C ASN A 159 1.06 28.22 -24.78
N LEU A 160 1.88 28.86 -23.95
CA LEU A 160 3.33 28.88 -24.09
C LEU A 160 3.90 27.49 -23.82
N THR A 161 4.88 27.08 -24.63
CA THR A 161 5.58 25.79 -24.54
C THR A 161 6.07 25.49 -23.12
N ASN A 162 6.66 26.49 -22.45
CA ASN A 162 7.26 26.32 -21.13
C ASN A 162 6.30 26.70 -19.98
N GLY A 163 5.09 27.15 -20.28
CA GLY A 163 4.16 27.69 -19.29
C GLY A 163 4.46 29.14 -18.89
N VAL A 164 3.88 29.53 -17.76
CA VAL A 164 3.98 30.88 -17.18
C VAL A 164 4.48 30.84 -15.74
N ALA A 165 5.02 31.95 -15.24
CA ALA A 165 5.54 31.97 -13.88
C ALA A 165 5.38 33.30 -13.13
N GLY A 166 5.49 33.24 -11.80
CA GLY A 166 5.72 34.43 -10.99
C GLY A 166 7.07 35.04 -11.36
N ILE A 167 8.12 34.21 -11.36
CA ILE A 167 9.47 34.57 -11.82
C ILE A 167 9.91 33.59 -12.90
N ARG A 168 10.25 34.09 -14.09
CA ARG A 168 10.85 33.31 -15.18
C ARG A 168 12.33 33.65 -15.32
N LEU A 169 13.19 32.64 -15.25
CA LEU A 169 14.63 32.76 -15.37
C LEU A 169 15.12 32.08 -16.64
N ASP A 170 15.67 32.89 -17.56
CA ASP A 170 16.28 32.43 -18.80
C ASP A 170 17.83 32.36 -18.66
N ALA A 171 18.57 32.47 -19.77
CA ALA A 171 20.01 32.26 -19.81
C ALA A 171 20.78 33.16 -18.82
N ASN A 172 21.59 32.52 -17.97
CA ASN A 172 22.44 33.12 -16.93
C ASN A 172 21.69 33.93 -15.87
N ALA A 173 20.36 33.91 -15.88
CA ALA A 173 19.55 34.68 -14.96
C ALA A 173 19.56 34.07 -13.55
N GLN A 174 19.50 34.94 -12.54
CA GLN A 174 19.39 34.53 -11.15
C GLN A 174 18.28 35.26 -10.42
N ALA A 175 17.69 34.60 -9.42
CA ALA A 175 16.78 35.26 -8.49
C ALA A 175 16.82 34.65 -7.09
N SER A 176 16.48 35.46 -6.09
CA SER A 176 16.29 35.04 -4.71
C SER A 176 14.97 35.51 -4.12
N ASN A 177 14.39 34.72 -3.22
CA ASN A 177 13.16 35.05 -2.51
C ASN A 177 13.35 34.98 -1.00
N SER A 178 13.11 36.09 -0.31
CA SER A 178 13.00 36.21 1.15
C SER A 178 11.62 36.69 1.59
N GLY A 179 10.69 36.89 0.65
CA GLY A 179 9.31 37.31 0.89
C GLY A 179 8.28 36.26 0.44
N ASN A 180 7.12 36.72 -0.02
CA ASN A 180 6.01 35.85 -0.41
C ASN A 180 5.85 35.79 -1.93
N ILE A 181 5.75 34.57 -2.49
CA ILE A 181 5.33 34.32 -3.88
C ILE A 181 4.01 33.55 -3.86
N ASN A 182 2.96 34.12 -4.45
CA ASN A 182 1.60 33.60 -4.41
C ASN A 182 1.15 33.22 -5.81
N VAL A 183 0.82 31.95 -6.01
CA VAL A 183 0.47 31.40 -7.33
C VAL A 183 -0.99 31.02 -7.36
N GLY A 184 -1.70 31.43 -8.41
CA GLY A 184 -3.10 31.09 -8.59
C GLY A 184 -4.03 31.95 -7.75
N VAL A 185 -3.69 33.22 -7.57
CA VAL A 185 -4.43 34.14 -6.69
C VAL A 185 -5.88 34.41 -7.11
N ASN A 186 -6.22 34.13 -8.37
CA ASN A 186 -7.57 34.22 -8.91
C ASN A 186 -8.38 32.91 -8.78
N GLY A 187 -7.73 31.80 -8.41
CA GLY A 187 -8.25 30.45 -8.62
C GLY A 187 -8.35 30.11 -10.12
N SER A 188 -8.01 28.87 -10.49
CA SER A 188 -7.99 28.49 -11.90
C SER A 188 -8.09 26.98 -12.12
N SER A 189 -8.76 26.60 -13.20
CA SER A 189 -8.78 25.25 -13.76
C SER A 189 -8.50 25.27 -15.26
N ALA A 190 -7.70 26.24 -15.68
CA ALA A 190 -7.39 26.54 -17.06
C ALA A 190 -6.34 25.58 -17.65
N HIS A 191 -6.10 25.74 -18.95
CA HIS A 191 -5.10 24.97 -19.69
C HIS A 191 -3.68 25.47 -19.44
N GLY A 192 -2.70 24.56 -19.47
CA GLY A 192 -1.27 24.87 -19.43
C GLY A 192 -0.61 24.76 -18.06
N THR A 193 0.71 24.93 -18.05
CA THR A 193 1.59 24.84 -16.87
C THR A 193 1.77 26.22 -16.22
N THR A 194 1.83 26.26 -14.89
CA THR A 194 2.01 27.50 -14.13
C THR A 194 2.99 27.27 -12.98
N SER A 195 3.92 28.19 -12.75
CA SER A 195 4.91 28.03 -11.69
C SER A 195 5.05 29.28 -10.81
N GLY A 196 5.45 29.12 -9.56
CA GLY A 196 5.95 30.24 -8.75
C GLY A 196 7.23 30.76 -9.38
N VAL A 197 8.17 29.84 -9.63
CA VAL A 197 9.44 30.12 -10.30
C VAL A 197 9.68 29.08 -11.40
N LEU A 198 10.08 29.53 -12.57
CA LEU A 198 10.35 28.71 -13.75
C LEU A 198 11.77 28.96 -14.27
N LEU A 199 12.58 27.90 -14.34
CA LEU A 199 13.95 27.89 -14.82
C LEU A 199 13.98 27.17 -16.18
N THR A 200 14.32 27.90 -17.24
CA THR A 200 14.19 27.42 -18.63
C THR A 200 15.53 27.02 -19.25
N THR A 201 16.66 27.30 -18.58
CA THR A 201 18.01 27.10 -19.14
C THR A 201 18.99 26.50 -18.14
N ASP A 202 20.06 25.90 -18.65
CA ASP A 202 21.12 25.24 -17.87
C ASP A 202 21.86 26.18 -16.90
N SER A 203 21.93 27.48 -17.21
CA SER A 203 22.65 28.45 -16.39
C SER A 203 21.76 29.28 -15.45
N SER A 204 20.45 29.04 -15.46
CA SER A 204 19.51 29.72 -14.57
C SER A 204 19.62 29.23 -13.11
N ARG A 205 19.50 30.15 -12.15
CA ARG A 205 19.68 29.86 -10.71
C ARG A 205 18.62 30.50 -9.81
N PHE A 206 18.09 29.75 -8.86
CA PHE A 206 17.10 30.27 -7.90
C PHE A 206 17.37 29.82 -6.46
N SER A 207 17.13 30.71 -5.50
CA SER A 207 17.10 30.40 -4.07
C SER A 207 15.83 30.92 -3.40
N ASN A 208 15.02 30.04 -2.81
CA ASN A 208 14.05 30.45 -1.79
C ASN A 208 14.77 30.46 -0.44
N ASN A 209 15.10 31.63 0.08
CA ASN A 209 15.82 31.80 1.34
C ASN A 209 14.96 31.38 2.53
N SER A 210 15.53 31.27 3.72
CA SER A 210 14.83 30.79 4.92
C SER A 210 13.60 31.61 5.32
N GLY A 211 13.57 32.91 5.01
CA GLY A 211 12.40 33.78 5.19
C GLY A 211 11.37 33.72 4.06
N GLY A 212 11.69 33.06 2.94
CA GLY A 212 10.88 33.03 1.75
C GLY A 212 9.77 31.98 1.80
N THR A 213 8.56 32.35 1.37
CA THR A 213 7.41 31.45 1.22
C THR A 213 6.92 31.45 -0.23
N ILE A 214 6.79 30.27 -0.82
CA ILE A 214 6.07 30.06 -2.09
C ILE A 214 4.76 29.34 -1.77
N TYR A 215 3.63 29.92 -2.15
CA TYR A 215 2.32 29.36 -1.83
C TYR A 215 1.50 29.15 -3.10
N LEU A 216 1.02 27.93 -3.29
CA LEU A 216 0.11 27.54 -4.37
C LEU A 216 -1.32 27.55 -3.85
N GLY A 217 -2.20 28.31 -4.51
CA GLY A 217 -3.63 28.33 -4.18
C GLY A 217 -3.97 29.18 -2.95
N ARG A 218 -3.37 30.38 -2.81
CA ARG A 218 -3.88 31.42 -1.90
C ARG A 218 -4.22 32.70 -2.64
N GLY A 219 -5.12 33.50 -2.07
CA GLY A 219 -5.47 34.82 -2.56
C GLY A 219 -4.30 35.80 -2.60
N ALA A 220 -4.48 36.91 -3.31
CA ALA A 220 -3.44 37.93 -3.45
C ALA A 220 -3.21 38.68 -2.14
N GLN A 221 -1.95 38.86 -1.76
CA GLN A 221 -1.54 39.67 -0.63
C GLN A 221 -1.04 41.05 -1.11
N ASN A 222 -1.23 42.10 -0.31
CA ASN A 222 -0.64 43.42 -0.51
C ASN A 222 0.38 43.77 0.59
N SER A 223 0.59 42.87 1.55
CA SER A 223 1.70 42.90 2.51
C SER A 223 2.11 41.47 2.90
N LEU A 224 3.30 41.29 3.46
CA LEU A 224 3.80 39.96 3.87
C LEU A 224 2.92 39.27 4.92
N SER A 225 2.22 40.05 5.77
CA SER A 225 1.41 39.55 6.88
C SER A 225 -0.09 39.51 6.59
N ASP A 226 -0.51 39.82 5.37
CA ASP A 226 -1.93 39.78 4.99
C ASP A 226 -2.48 38.35 5.17
N ASN A 227 -3.57 38.22 5.92
CA ASN A 227 -4.31 36.97 6.02
C ASN A 227 -5.32 36.89 4.86
N VAL A 228 -5.13 35.92 3.98
CA VAL A 228 -5.90 35.75 2.74
C VAL A 228 -6.43 34.32 2.65
N ALA A 229 -7.64 34.18 2.11
CA ALA A 229 -8.25 32.87 1.92
C ALA A 229 -7.53 32.05 0.83
N GLU A 230 -7.60 30.72 0.95
CA GLU A 230 -7.16 29.82 -0.11
C GLU A 230 -8.04 29.90 -1.37
N THR A 231 -7.43 29.69 -2.52
CA THR A 231 -8.08 29.63 -3.83
C THR A 231 -7.98 28.22 -4.42
N THR A 232 -8.96 27.86 -5.24
CA THR A 232 -8.97 26.56 -5.91
C THR A 232 -8.01 26.55 -7.09
N MET A 233 -7.12 25.57 -7.16
CA MET A 233 -6.21 25.37 -8.29
C MET A 233 -6.27 23.93 -8.78
N ASN A 234 -6.61 23.74 -10.05
CA ASN A 234 -6.64 22.43 -10.71
C ASN A 234 -6.42 22.60 -12.22
N GLN A 235 -5.22 23.08 -12.58
CA GLN A 235 -4.83 23.29 -13.98
C GLN A 235 -4.73 21.95 -14.73
N SER A 236 -4.92 21.98 -16.05
CA SER A 236 -4.69 20.79 -16.87
C SER A 236 -3.20 20.42 -16.91
N GLY A 237 -2.32 21.42 -16.97
CA GLY A 237 -0.88 21.26 -16.79
C GLY A 237 -0.47 21.32 -15.31
N LEU A 238 0.78 21.04 -15.02
CA LEU A 238 1.30 21.02 -13.66
C LEU A 238 1.33 22.45 -13.07
N THR A 239 0.94 22.60 -11.81
CA THR A 239 1.21 23.82 -11.05
C THR A 239 2.40 23.59 -10.11
N SER A 240 3.50 24.30 -10.28
CA SER A 240 4.72 24.08 -9.47
C SER A 240 5.06 25.26 -8.58
N GLY A 241 5.60 25.03 -7.39
CA GLY A 241 6.30 26.08 -6.63
C GLY A 241 7.54 26.53 -7.38
N ILE A 242 8.43 25.57 -7.66
CA ILE A 242 9.65 25.75 -8.45
C ILE A 242 9.69 24.70 -9.56
N ALA A 243 9.95 25.09 -10.81
CA ALA A 243 10.07 24.19 -11.95
C ALA A 243 11.36 24.38 -12.73
N LEU A 244 12.06 23.28 -13.02
CA LEU A 244 13.23 23.23 -13.90
C LEU A 244 12.88 22.46 -15.18
N LEU A 245 13.11 23.08 -16.33
CA LEU A 245 12.94 22.47 -17.66
C LEU A 245 14.29 22.14 -18.34
N ALA A 246 15.40 22.41 -17.65
CA ALA A 246 16.77 22.30 -18.16
C ALA A 246 17.73 22.03 -16.97
N ASN A 247 19.05 21.99 -17.20
CA ASN A 247 20.05 21.66 -16.17
C ASN A 247 20.33 22.79 -15.16
N GLY A 248 19.36 23.68 -14.92
CA GLY A 248 19.47 24.78 -13.98
C GLY A 248 19.61 24.33 -12.52
N SER A 249 19.70 25.31 -11.61
CA SER A 249 19.86 25.06 -10.17
C SER A 249 18.83 25.80 -9.34
N ALA A 250 18.10 25.09 -8.48
CA ALA A 250 17.22 25.71 -7.50
C ALA A 250 17.31 25.06 -6.12
N THR A 251 17.28 25.88 -5.07
CA THR A 251 17.24 25.44 -3.67
C THR A 251 16.08 26.08 -2.93
N ASN A 252 15.33 25.28 -2.17
CA ASN A 252 14.37 25.77 -1.18
C ASN A 252 14.96 25.66 0.24
N ASN A 253 15.29 26.78 0.87
CA ASN A 253 15.66 26.85 2.29
C ASN A 253 14.49 27.36 3.17
N GLY A 254 13.46 27.95 2.57
CA GLY A 254 12.27 28.47 3.24
C GLY A 254 11.09 27.50 3.22
N ALA A 255 9.91 28.02 2.95
CA ALA A 255 8.67 27.24 2.90
C ALA A 255 8.08 27.18 1.48
N ILE A 256 7.57 26.02 1.09
CA ILE A 256 6.63 25.87 -0.03
C ILE A 256 5.33 25.27 0.53
N VAL A 257 4.18 25.82 0.15
CA VAL A 257 2.87 25.31 0.60
C VAL A 257 1.99 25.02 -0.60
N ILE A 258 1.55 23.77 -0.72
CA ILE A 258 0.46 23.36 -1.61
C ILE A 258 -0.83 23.45 -0.78
N GLY A 259 -1.66 24.46 -1.05
CA GLY A 259 -2.89 24.73 -0.30
C GLY A 259 -3.90 23.58 -0.33
N SER A 260 -4.82 23.56 0.63
CA SER A 260 -5.82 22.49 0.77
C SER A 260 -6.77 22.37 -0.42
N ARG A 261 -6.95 23.46 -1.16
CA ARG A 261 -7.80 23.55 -2.36
C ARG A 261 -7.04 23.31 -3.68
N VAL A 262 -5.79 22.84 -3.61
CA VAL A 262 -4.93 22.58 -4.78
C VAL A 262 -4.88 21.10 -5.15
N GLN A 263 -4.85 20.83 -6.46
CA GLN A 263 -4.71 19.52 -7.07
C GLN A 263 -3.77 19.59 -8.28
N ASN A 264 -3.12 18.47 -8.64
CA ASN A 264 -2.19 18.40 -9.77
C ASN A 264 -1.06 19.43 -9.67
N ALA A 265 -0.44 19.49 -8.49
CA ALA A 265 0.64 20.40 -8.20
C ALA A 265 1.93 19.68 -7.78
N ALA A 266 3.04 20.38 -7.95
CA ALA A 266 4.33 20.02 -7.40
C ALA A 266 4.86 21.13 -6.48
N GLY A 267 5.47 20.80 -5.34
CA GLY A 267 6.25 21.78 -4.58
C GLY A 267 7.46 22.22 -5.41
N MET A 268 8.25 21.23 -5.83
CA MET A 268 9.40 21.37 -6.71
C MET A 268 9.33 20.32 -7.82
N SER A 269 9.64 20.69 -9.07
CA SER A 269 9.59 19.76 -10.20
C SER A 269 10.77 19.93 -11.16
N VAL A 270 11.26 18.82 -11.70
CA VAL A 270 12.23 18.78 -12.80
C VAL A 270 11.83 17.76 -13.85
N SER A 271 11.99 18.10 -15.12
CA SER A 271 11.62 17.23 -16.24
C SER A 271 12.66 17.25 -17.36
N GLY A 272 13.11 16.06 -17.79
CA GLY A 272 14.00 15.88 -18.94
C GLY A 272 15.43 16.42 -18.79
N ALA A 273 15.90 16.68 -17.57
CA ALA A 273 17.23 17.25 -17.31
C ALA A 273 18.23 16.19 -16.84
N SER A 274 19.40 16.09 -17.46
CA SER A 274 20.39 15.05 -17.14
C SER A 274 21.34 15.43 -16.00
N ASN A 275 21.47 16.71 -15.67
CA ASN A 275 22.41 17.20 -14.66
C ASN A 275 21.87 18.45 -13.92
N ALA A 276 20.59 18.43 -13.54
CA ALA A 276 19.97 19.53 -12.81
C ALA A 276 20.36 19.51 -11.32
N THR A 277 20.20 20.65 -10.64
CA THR A 277 20.26 20.73 -9.18
C THR A 277 18.92 21.20 -8.64
N LEU A 278 18.25 20.38 -7.83
CA LEU A 278 16.96 20.70 -7.24
C LEU A 278 16.96 20.20 -5.79
N ILE A 279 17.09 21.10 -4.82
CA ILE A 279 17.31 20.74 -3.42
C ILE A 279 16.23 21.36 -2.53
N ASN A 280 15.51 20.54 -1.77
CA ASN A 280 14.71 21.00 -0.65
C ASN A 280 15.50 20.90 0.66
N SER A 281 15.92 22.02 1.24
CA SER A 281 16.53 22.11 2.58
C SER A 281 15.57 22.70 3.63
N GLY A 282 14.45 23.26 3.18
CA GLY A 282 13.43 23.90 4.02
C GLY A 282 12.25 22.98 4.32
N THR A 283 11.05 23.54 4.38
CA THR A 283 9.81 22.77 4.59
C THR A 283 8.93 22.86 3.35
N ILE A 284 8.30 21.74 3.00
CA ILE A 284 7.23 21.73 2.03
C ILE A 284 6.00 21.03 2.62
N ASP A 285 4.86 21.72 2.58
CA ASP A 285 3.58 21.24 3.09
C ASP A 285 2.62 20.92 1.94
N VAL A 286 2.18 19.67 1.87
CA VAL A 286 1.21 19.18 0.88
C VAL A 286 -0.14 18.97 1.53
N ASN A 287 -1.03 19.98 1.45
CA ASN A 287 -2.33 19.97 2.13
C ASN A 287 -3.51 19.60 1.22
N GLY A 288 -3.29 19.48 -0.09
CA GLY A 288 -4.36 19.35 -1.08
C GLY A 288 -5.31 18.17 -0.83
N SER A 289 -6.60 18.47 -0.75
CA SER A 289 -7.72 17.52 -0.56
C SER A 289 -9.02 18.02 -1.23
N ALA A 290 -8.86 18.78 -2.31
CA ALA A 290 -9.90 19.69 -2.82
C ALA A 290 -11.14 19.03 -3.47
N ALA A 291 -11.18 17.71 -3.61
CA ALA A 291 -12.28 16.97 -4.24
C ALA A 291 -12.46 15.60 -3.58
N ARG A 292 -13.60 14.94 -3.83
CA ARG A 292 -13.87 13.56 -3.37
C ARG A 292 -12.85 12.56 -3.89
N VAL A 293 -12.28 12.80 -5.08
CA VAL A 293 -11.17 12.01 -5.64
C VAL A 293 -10.12 13.02 -6.11
N PRO A 294 -9.23 13.49 -5.23
CA PRO A 294 -8.30 14.55 -5.59
C PRO A 294 -7.24 14.01 -6.56
N ARG A 295 -6.86 14.82 -7.55
CA ARG A 295 -5.68 14.52 -8.38
C ARG A 295 -4.42 14.64 -7.54
N GLU A 296 -3.42 13.84 -7.88
CA GLU A 296 -2.19 13.73 -7.10
C GLU A 296 -1.51 15.10 -6.94
N ASN A 297 -1.04 15.37 -5.73
CA ASN A 297 -0.09 16.44 -5.46
C ASN A 297 1.24 15.82 -5.08
N VAL A 298 2.33 16.31 -5.65
CA VAL A 298 3.67 15.82 -5.39
C VAL A 298 4.44 16.90 -4.66
N ASP A 299 5.27 16.53 -3.71
CA ASP A 299 6.17 17.48 -3.10
C ASP A 299 7.36 17.74 -4.05
N MET A 300 8.23 16.74 -4.23
CA MET A 300 9.30 16.74 -5.21
C MET A 300 9.00 15.76 -6.36
N LEU A 301 8.76 16.30 -7.55
CA LEU A 301 8.51 15.53 -8.78
C LEU A 301 9.75 15.51 -9.69
N VAL A 302 10.35 14.34 -9.85
CA VAL A 302 11.49 14.09 -10.74
C VAL A 302 11.02 13.24 -11.91
N THR A 303 11.00 13.80 -13.12
CA THR A 303 10.57 13.07 -14.32
C THR A 303 11.73 12.96 -15.32
N SER A 304 12.17 11.73 -15.60
CA SER A 304 13.22 11.42 -16.59
C SER A 304 14.44 12.34 -16.43
N SER A 305 14.87 12.54 -15.18
CA SER A 305 15.89 13.53 -14.82
C SER A 305 16.91 12.97 -13.82
N ASN A 306 18.14 13.46 -13.93
CA ASN A 306 19.28 13.11 -13.09
C ASN A 306 20.04 14.38 -12.66
N GLY A 307 21.01 14.22 -11.75
CA GLY A 307 21.79 15.29 -11.16
C GLY A 307 21.69 15.27 -9.63
N THR A 308 21.76 16.44 -9.00
CA THR A 308 21.64 16.59 -7.54
C THR A 308 20.19 16.94 -7.21
N LEU A 309 19.34 15.92 -7.11
CA LEU A 309 17.90 16.04 -6.88
C LEU A 309 17.56 15.47 -5.51
N GLU A 310 17.43 16.33 -4.50
CA GLU A 310 17.50 15.88 -3.09
C GLU A 310 16.48 16.55 -2.17
N ASN A 311 15.85 15.75 -1.32
CA ASN A 311 15.18 16.24 -0.11
C ASN A 311 16.13 16.13 1.09
N ARG A 312 16.57 17.27 1.62
CA ARG A 312 17.36 17.42 2.86
C ARG A 312 16.54 17.98 4.03
N GLY A 313 15.41 18.63 3.72
CA GLY A 313 14.53 19.31 4.64
C GLY A 313 13.40 18.45 5.18
N THR A 314 12.23 19.05 5.35
CA THR A 314 11.01 18.37 5.83
C THR A 314 9.93 18.40 4.75
N ILE A 315 9.26 17.27 4.56
CA ILE A 315 8.08 17.10 3.72
C ILE A 315 6.92 16.67 4.61
N ASN A 316 5.79 17.38 4.55
CA ASN A 316 4.57 17.04 5.29
C ASN A 316 3.43 16.76 4.33
N LEU A 317 3.00 15.50 4.25
CA LEU A 317 1.85 15.06 3.45
C LEU A 317 0.60 15.07 4.33
N ASN A 318 -0.06 16.22 4.43
CA ASN A 318 -1.26 16.41 5.27
C ASN A 318 -2.58 16.16 4.52
N GLY A 319 -2.56 16.30 3.19
CA GLY A 319 -3.71 16.16 2.31
C GLY A 319 -4.05 14.72 1.96
N VAL A 320 -4.64 14.52 0.78
CA VAL A 320 -5.07 13.22 0.26
C VAL A 320 -4.49 13.04 -1.15
N ASN A 321 -4.08 11.81 -1.48
CA ASN A 321 -3.43 11.49 -2.75
C ASN A 321 -2.13 12.30 -2.97
N GLY A 322 -1.39 12.52 -1.89
CA GLY A 322 -0.11 13.22 -1.88
C GLY A 322 1.08 12.25 -2.00
N THR A 323 2.10 12.63 -2.76
CA THR A 323 3.38 11.92 -2.82
C THR A 323 4.51 12.84 -2.36
N GLY A 324 5.38 12.40 -1.46
CA GLY A 324 6.54 13.18 -1.02
C GLY A 324 7.59 13.28 -2.12
N LEU A 325 8.45 12.27 -2.22
CA LEU A 325 9.42 12.17 -3.31
C LEU A 325 8.89 11.24 -4.40
N LYS A 326 8.63 11.77 -5.60
CA LYS A 326 8.27 10.97 -6.78
C LYS A 326 9.37 10.98 -7.82
N VAL A 327 9.91 9.80 -8.14
CA VAL A 327 10.91 9.60 -9.19
C VAL A 327 10.30 8.74 -10.29
N LEU A 328 10.10 9.33 -11.46
CA LEU A 328 9.43 8.70 -12.60
C LEU A 328 10.36 8.69 -13.81
N ALA A 329 10.68 7.50 -14.32
CA ALA A 329 11.39 7.34 -15.59
C ALA A 329 10.42 6.84 -16.67
N THR A 330 10.19 7.68 -17.68
CA THR A 330 9.42 7.28 -18.86
C THR A 330 10.22 6.33 -19.75
N SER A 331 9.56 5.54 -20.60
CA SER A 331 10.22 4.56 -21.46
C SER A 331 11.44 5.14 -22.20
N GLY A 332 12.57 4.44 -22.13
CA GLY A 332 13.84 4.85 -22.75
C GLY A 332 14.66 5.88 -21.95
N ASN A 333 14.21 6.31 -20.77
CA ASN A 333 14.89 7.32 -19.96
C ASN A 333 15.30 6.78 -18.59
N SER A 334 16.14 7.52 -17.88
CA SER A 334 16.47 7.27 -16.49
C SER A 334 16.03 8.42 -15.58
N ALA A 335 15.76 8.11 -14.32
CA ALA A 335 15.50 9.12 -13.29
C ALA A 335 16.13 8.72 -11.95
N ALA A 336 16.72 9.68 -11.23
CA ALA A 336 17.33 9.43 -9.93
C ALA A 336 17.15 10.61 -8.96
N ALA A 337 16.91 10.31 -7.69
CA ALA A 337 16.85 11.31 -6.62
C ALA A 337 17.27 10.73 -5.25
N SER A 338 17.42 11.58 -4.24
CA SER A 338 17.70 11.15 -2.87
C SER A 338 16.85 11.88 -1.83
N SER A 339 16.70 11.28 -0.65
CA SER A 339 16.09 11.93 0.52
C SER A 339 16.85 11.60 1.79
N THR A 340 17.55 12.58 2.34
CA THR A 340 18.16 12.54 3.69
C THR A 340 17.31 13.28 4.74
N GLY A 341 16.35 14.08 4.28
CA GLY A 341 15.39 14.81 5.09
C GLY A 341 14.22 13.97 5.59
N THR A 342 13.40 14.55 6.48
CA THR A 342 12.23 13.88 7.07
C THR A 342 11.03 13.93 6.14
N ILE A 343 10.30 12.82 6.04
CA ILE A 343 9.02 12.71 5.33
C ILE A 343 7.93 12.25 6.30
N ASN A 344 6.93 13.10 6.53
CA ASN A 344 5.77 12.79 7.37
C ASN A 344 4.56 12.47 6.49
N VAL A 345 4.04 11.24 6.58
CA VAL A 345 2.87 10.76 5.82
C VAL A 345 1.64 10.77 6.73
N ALA A 346 1.06 11.95 6.93
CA ALA A 346 0.06 12.22 7.95
C ALA A 346 -1.40 12.17 7.47
N GLY A 347 -1.65 12.54 6.22
CA GLY A 347 -2.97 12.50 5.64
C GLY A 347 -3.46 11.07 5.41
N GLY A 348 -4.76 10.85 5.63
CA GLY A 348 -5.40 9.56 5.52
C GLY A 348 -5.79 9.18 4.09
N ALA A 349 -6.04 7.89 3.88
CA ALA A 349 -6.65 7.39 2.67
C ALA A 349 -8.07 7.95 2.53
N ASP A 350 -8.44 8.34 1.32
CA ASP A 350 -9.80 8.77 1.04
C ASP A 350 -10.76 7.58 1.14
N PRO A 351 -11.79 7.62 2.01
CA PRO A 351 -12.70 6.50 2.19
C PRO A 351 -13.49 6.14 0.93
N ALA A 352 -13.65 7.10 0.01
CA ALA A 352 -14.47 6.98 -1.17
C ALA A 352 -13.76 6.33 -2.36
N SER A 353 -12.52 6.75 -2.62
CA SER A 353 -11.68 6.33 -3.75
C SER A 353 -10.60 5.34 -3.36
N GLY A 354 -10.26 5.26 -2.07
CA GLY A 354 -9.12 4.48 -1.58
C GLY A 354 -7.76 5.07 -1.99
N THR A 355 -7.72 6.32 -2.49
CA THR A 355 -6.46 7.02 -2.79
C THR A 355 -5.69 7.26 -1.50
N ARG A 356 -4.36 7.11 -1.56
CA ARG A 356 -3.46 7.04 -0.39
C ARG A 356 -2.32 8.01 -0.57
N ASN A 357 -1.69 8.40 0.54
CA ASN A 357 -0.45 9.16 0.51
C ASN A 357 0.77 8.24 0.46
N PHE A 358 1.79 8.64 -0.27
CA PHE A 358 3.05 7.92 -0.46
C PHE A 358 4.22 8.79 0.00
N GLY A 359 5.05 8.30 0.91
CA GLY A 359 6.26 9.01 1.30
C GLY A 359 7.24 9.11 0.14
N VAL A 360 7.60 7.96 -0.44
CA VAL A 360 8.46 7.83 -1.61
C VAL A 360 7.79 6.95 -2.65
N TRP A 361 7.76 7.39 -3.91
CA TRP A 361 7.28 6.63 -5.07
C TRP A 361 8.34 6.64 -6.16
N VAL A 362 8.84 5.46 -6.53
CA VAL A 362 9.80 5.31 -7.64
C VAL A 362 9.20 4.40 -8.70
N GLU A 363 9.18 4.86 -9.95
CA GLU A 363 8.55 4.15 -11.06
C GLU A 363 9.37 4.20 -12.35
N GLY A 364 9.75 3.02 -12.86
CA GLY A 364 10.34 2.86 -14.19
C GLY A 364 9.32 2.28 -15.16
N GLN A 365 8.90 3.05 -16.17
CA GLN A 365 7.88 2.65 -17.15
C GLN A 365 8.51 2.07 -18.42
N GLY A 366 7.95 0.99 -18.96
CA GLY A 366 8.45 0.38 -20.20
C GLY A 366 9.91 -0.05 -20.06
N SER A 367 10.82 0.55 -20.83
CA SER A 367 12.27 0.35 -20.70
C SER A 367 12.98 1.39 -19.82
N GLY A 368 12.26 2.35 -19.24
CA GLY A 368 12.84 3.38 -18.39
C GLY A 368 13.22 2.84 -17.01
N THR A 369 14.29 3.37 -16.41
CA THR A 369 14.84 2.95 -15.11
C THR A 369 14.82 4.08 -14.09
N ALA A 370 14.26 3.82 -12.91
CA ALA A 370 14.15 4.83 -11.86
C ALA A 370 14.85 4.38 -10.58
N ALA A 371 15.55 5.28 -9.91
CA ALA A 371 16.25 5.00 -8.68
C ALA A 371 16.00 6.06 -7.60
N ALA A 372 15.93 5.65 -6.33
CA ALA A 372 16.04 6.57 -5.22
C ALA A 372 16.89 6.02 -4.07
N ASN A 373 17.68 6.89 -3.45
CA ASN A 373 18.41 6.61 -2.21
C ASN A 373 17.74 7.35 -1.05
N VAL A 374 17.26 6.61 -0.05
CA VAL A 374 16.48 7.15 1.06
C VAL A 374 17.20 6.86 2.37
N ASP A 375 17.62 7.91 3.05
CA ASP A 375 18.37 7.87 4.32
C ASP A 375 17.71 8.73 5.42
N GLY A 376 16.68 9.49 5.08
CA GLY A 376 15.94 10.31 6.04
C GLY A 376 14.73 9.58 6.66
N PRO A 377 14.30 9.97 7.89
CA PRO A 377 13.13 9.39 8.55
C PRO A 377 11.84 9.44 7.72
N ILE A 378 11.11 8.33 7.68
CA ILE A 378 9.74 8.26 7.15
C ILE A 378 8.78 7.94 8.29
N ASN A 379 7.85 8.84 8.61
CA ASN A 379 6.88 8.68 9.69
C ASN A 379 5.48 8.42 9.13
N LEU A 380 4.86 7.30 9.50
CA LEU A 380 3.51 6.93 9.09
C LEU A 380 2.52 7.22 10.24
N THR A 381 1.71 8.26 10.07
CA THR A 381 0.68 8.68 11.04
C THR A 381 -0.74 8.71 10.45
N GLY A 382 -0.87 8.77 9.12
CA GLY A 382 -2.15 8.73 8.43
C GLY A 382 -2.70 7.32 8.25
N ASN A 383 -4.03 7.17 8.30
CA ASN A 383 -4.69 5.91 7.91
C ASN A 383 -4.38 5.58 6.46
N GLY A 384 -3.92 4.37 6.16
CA GLY A 384 -3.62 3.97 4.80
C GLY A 384 -2.36 4.58 4.18
N ALA A 385 -1.57 5.32 4.95
CA ALA A 385 -0.27 5.84 4.54
C ALA A 385 0.64 4.73 4.01
N ILE A 386 1.39 5.04 2.94
CA ILE A 386 2.40 4.15 2.36
C ILE A 386 3.77 4.82 2.47
N GLY A 387 4.75 4.14 3.06
CA GLY A 387 6.10 4.67 3.24
C GLY A 387 6.88 4.73 1.94
N VAL A 388 7.30 3.56 1.45
CA VAL A 388 8.14 3.42 0.26
C VAL A 388 7.43 2.57 -0.79
N HIS A 389 7.32 3.08 -2.01
CA HIS A 389 6.76 2.36 -3.15
C HIS A 389 7.74 2.27 -4.31
N ALA A 390 7.94 1.05 -4.82
CA ALA A 390 8.69 0.77 -6.06
C ALA A 390 7.77 0.14 -7.10
N ARG A 391 7.83 0.60 -8.35
CA ARG A 391 7.00 0.10 -9.46
C ARG A 391 7.77 -0.06 -10.77
N GLY A 392 7.53 -1.15 -11.48
CA GLY A 392 8.14 -1.36 -12.80
C GLY A 392 9.65 -1.56 -12.67
N ASN A 393 10.48 -0.90 -13.50
CA ASN A 393 11.95 -1.00 -13.39
C ASN A 393 12.49 0.05 -12.38
N ALA A 394 12.05 -0.08 -11.13
CA ALA A 394 12.40 0.83 -10.05
C ALA A 394 13.30 0.15 -9.03
N THR A 395 14.33 0.86 -8.56
CA THR A 395 15.17 0.46 -7.43
C THR A 395 15.12 1.52 -6.35
N VAL A 396 14.73 1.15 -5.14
CA VAL A 396 14.80 2.04 -3.96
C VAL A 396 15.79 1.45 -2.97
N ASN A 397 16.83 2.20 -2.62
CA ASN A 397 17.77 1.84 -1.56
C ASN A 397 17.37 2.59 -0.30
N VAL A 398 17.14 1.87 0.80
CA VAL A 398 16.61 2.40 2.06
C VAL A 398 17.58 2.06 3.18
N THR A 399 18.12 3.07 3.84
CA THR A 399 18.98 2.86 5.01
C THR A 399 18.16 2.59 6.27
N GLN A 400 18.83 2.18 7.35
CA GLN A 400 18.21 1.99 8.67
C GLN A 400 17.38 3.21 9.13
N ASN A 401 17.85 4.43 8.88
CA ASN A 401 17.16 5.65 9.32
C ASN A 401 15.84 5.90 8.57
N ALA A 402 15.73 5.38 7.36
CA ALA A 402 14.60 5.53 6.46
C ALA A 402 13.57 4.39 6.54
N ILE A 403 13.78 3.41 7.44
CA ILE A 403 12.76 2.39 7.71
C ILE A 403 11.47 3.09 8.19
N PRO A 404 10.32 2.87 7.52
CA PRO A 404 9.07 3.52 7.87
C PRO A 404 8.67 3.24 9.32
N ARG A 405 8.45 4.32 10.08
CA ARG A 405 8.02 4.27 11.48
C ARG A 405 6.50 4.28 11.55
N PHE A 406 5.91 3.16 11.94
CA PHE A 406 4.50 3.05 12.28
C PHE A 406 4.27 3.70 13.65
N SER A 407 3.51 4.79 13.70
CA SER A 407 3.28 5.54 14.93
C SER A 407 1.80 5.60 15.31
N THR A 408 0.99 6.18 14.43
CA THR A 408 -0.47 6.29 14.60
C THR A 408 -1.17 5.91 13.30
N GLY A 409 -2.48 5.68 13.35
CA GLY A 409 -3.27 5.27 12.19
C GLY A 409 -3.45 3.76 12.06
N SER A 410 -3.94 3.33 10.90
CA SER A 410 -4.31 1.95 10.59
C SER A 410 -4.22 1.67 9.09
N ASN A 411 -4.19 0.40 8.69
CA ASN A 411 -4.19 -0.03 7.29
C ASN A 411 -3.00 0.51 6.46
N GLN A 412 -1.90 0.85 7.13
CA GLN A 412 -0.70 1.43 6.53
C GLN A 412 0.14 0.37 5.84
N ILE A 413 1.05 0.79 4.95
CA ILE A 413 2.04 -0.09 4.34
C ILE A 413 3.43 0.53 4.51
N GLY A 414 4.37 -0.22 5.07
CA GLY A 414 5.77 0.22 5.16
C GLY A 414 6.41 0.29 3.78
N PHE A 415 6.54 -0.89 3.16
CA PHE A 415 7.16 -1.10 1.87
C PHE A 415 6.18 -1.74 0.89
N PHE A 416 6.06 -1.17 -0.30
CA PHE A 416 5.18 -1.67 -1.35
C PHE A 416 5.91 -1.84 -2.68
N ALA A 417 6.16 -3.08 -3.10
CA ALA A 417 6.76 -3.38 -4.41
C ALA A 417 5.70 -3.90 -5.39
N TYR A 418 5.70 -3.36 -6.63
CA TYR A 418 4.74 -3.73 -7.68
C TYR A 418 5.43 -3.96 -9.03
N GLY A 419 5.31 -5.18 -9.55
CA GLY A 419 5.90 -5.56 -10.84
C GLY A 419 7.21 -6.33 -10.74
N PRO A 420 7.58 -7.10 -11.78
CA PRO A 420 8.68 -8.08 -11.72
C PRO A 420 10.07 -7.48 -11.50
N ASN A 421 10.28 -6.22 -11.87
CA ASN A 421 11.58 -5.56 -11.76
C ASN A 421 11.63 -4.53 -10.62
N ALA A 422 10.58 -4.46 -9.79
CA ALA A 422 10.52 -3.51 -8.70
C ALA A 422 11.32 -4.03 -7.51
N LEU A 423 12.35 -3.28 -7.13
CA LEU A 423 13.29 -3.65 -6.08
C LEU A 423 13.29 -2.61 -4.96
N ILE A 424 13.14 -3.07 -3.73
CA ILE A 424 13.36 -2.28 -2.52
C ILE A 424 14.47 -2.97 -1.75
N ASN A 425 15.65 -2.36 -1.75
CA ASN A 425 16.81 -2.81 -0.98
C ASN A 425 16.78 -2.09 0.36
N VAL A 426 16.74 -2.83 1.45
CA VAL A 426 16.87 -2.27 2.79
C VAL A 426 18.18 -2.77 3.37
N ASP A 427 18.93 -1.90 4.05
CA ASP A 427 20.17 -2.29 4.71
C ASP A 427 19.97 -3.51 5.64
N ASP A 428 20.97 -4.39 5.71
CA ASP A 428 20.92 -5.63 6.49
C ASP A 428 20.86 -5.38 8.01
N ASN A 429 20.40 -6.37 8.78
CA ASN A 429 20.37 -6.42 10.26
C ASN A 429 19.44 -5.41 10.97
N ASN A 430 18.36 -4.99 10.32
CA ASN A 430 17.34 -4.16 10.95
C ASN A 430 16.26 -4.97 11.68
N ALA A 431 15.82 -4.47 12.83
CA ALA A 431 14.61 -4.94 13.49
C ALA A 431 13.41 -4.23 12.86
N PHE A 432 12.65 -4.94 12.03
CA PHE A 432 11.43 -4.40 11.45
C PHE A 432 10.24 -4.69 12.36
N ASP A 433 9.37 -3.70 12.56
CA ASP A 433 8.13 -3.90 13.30
C ASP A 433 6.98 -3.09 12.67
N VAL A 434 5.86 -3.77 12.40
CA VAL A 434 4.58 -3.14 12.08
C VAL A 434 3.71 -3.09 13.33
N THR A 435 3.64 -1.90 13.93
CA THR A 435 3.02 -1.67 15.24
C THR A 435 1.56 -1.23 15.17
N THR A 436 1.11 -0.72 14.02
CA THR A 436 -0.25 -0.15 13.87
C THR A 436 -1.27 -1.19 13.39
N THR A 437 -2.55 -0.90 13.65
CA THR A 437 -3.65 -1.86 13.42
C THR A 437 -3.90 -2.12 11.94
N ASN A 438 -4.09 -3.38 11.57
CA ASN A 438 -4.36 -3.84 10.19
C ASN A 438 -3.33 -3.37 9.15
N SER A 439 -2.14 -2.98 9.60
CA SER A 439 -1.07 -2.48 8.74
C SER A 439 -0.20 -3.63 8.22
N THR A 440 0.47 -3.41 7.11
CA THR A 440 1.39 -4.38 6.51
C THR A 440 2.80 -3.80 6.49
N LEU A 441 3.80 -4.57 6.91
CA LEU A 441 5.19 -4.14 6.81
C LEU A 441 5.67 -4.20 5.35
N PHE A 442 5.65 -5.39 4.73
CA PHE A 442 5.99 -5.58 3.32
C PHE A 442 4.77 -6.05 2.51
N ARG A 443 4.37 -5.28 1.49
CA ARG A 443 3.39 -5.70 0.48
C ARG A 443 4.08 -5.89 -0.87
N ILE A 444 3.91 -7.07 -1.46
CA ILE A 444 4.62 -7.52 -2.66
C ILE A 444 3.58 -7.96 -3.67
N GLU A 445 3.55 -7.30 -4.82
CA GLU A 445 2.40 -7.43 -5.71
C GLU A 445 2.78 -7.56 -7.20
N GLN A 446 1.98 -8.36 -7.92
CA GLN A 446 1.96 -8.44 -9.39
C GLN A 446 3.34 -8.69 -10.04
N GLY A 447 4.07 -9.69 -9.56
CA GLY A 447 5.36 -10.12 -10.11
C GLY A 447 6.56 -9.75 -9.25
N ALA A 448 6.41 -8.84 -8.28
CA ALA A 448 7.50 -8.46 -7.40
C ALA A 448 7.99 -9.63 -6.53
N THR A 449 9.25 -9.54 -6.07
CA THR A 449 9.86 -10.55 -5.21
C THR A 449 10.26 -9.94 -3.87
N PHE A 450 9.98 -10.64 -2.78
CA PHE A 450 10.55 -10.38 -1.46
C PHE A 450 11.60 -11.42 -1.11
N ASP A 451 12.73 -10.93 -0.63
CA ASP A 451 13.83 -11.71 -0.08
C ASP A 451 14.04 -11.29 1.38
N GLY A 452 13.74 -12.21 2.29
CA GLY A 452 13.85 -12.00 3.73
C GLY A 452 15.19 -12.42 4.32
N THR A 453 16.24 -12.59 3.51
CA THR A 453 17.52 -13.15 3.94
C THR A 453 18.03 -12.56 5.26
N ASN A 454 18.12 -13.39 6.30
CA ASN A 454 18.58 -13.02 7.64
C ASN A 454 17.84 -11.83 8.30
N THR A 455 16.59 -11.57 7.91
CA THR A 455 15.80 -10.46 8.46
C THR A 455 15.09 -10.84 9.76
N THR A 456 14.90 -9.87 10.65
CA THR A 456 13.98 -10.00 11.80
C THR A 456 12.73 -9.17 11.56
N LEU A 457 11.58 -9.82 11.45
CA LEU A 457 10.30 -9.21 11.15
C LEU A 457 9.36 -9.37 12.35
N THR A 458 8.77 -8.27 12.81
CA THR A 458 7.79 -8.26 13.90
C THR A 458 6.45 -7.72 13.41
N ALA A 459 5.37 -8.42 13.75
CA ALA A 459 4.00 -7.98 13.59
C ALA A 459 3.37 -7.83 14.97
N SER A 460 3.58 -6.65 15.59
CA SER A 460 3.10 -6.35 16.94
C SER A 460 1.75 -5.63 16.98
N GLY A 461 1.36 -4.96 15.89
CA GLY A 461 0.06 -4.32 15.76
C GLY A 461 -1.08 -5.32 15.68
N ALA A 462 -2.26 -4.98 16.21
CA ALA A 462 -3.45 -5.84 16.08
C ALA A 462 -3.84 -6.02 14.60
N GLY A 463 -4.07 -7.26 14.16
CA GLY A 463 -4.38 -7.58 12.76
C GLY A 463 -3.27 -7.23 11.76
N SER A 464 -2.07 -6.86 12.23
CA SER A 464 -0.97 -6.49 11.35
C SER A 464 -0.39 -7.69 10.60
N VAL A 465 0.30 -7.43 9.48
CA VAL A 465 0.90 -8.47 8.62
C VAL A 465 2.36 -8.14 8.38
N ALA A 466 3.29 -9.04 8.69
CA ALA A 466 4.71 -8.78 8.42
C ALA A 466 5.01 -8.83 6.91
N VAL A 467 4.55 -9.86 6.20
CA VAL A 467 4.73 -9.96 4.75
C VAL A 467 3.44 -10.38 4.07
N ASN A 468 3.01 -9.62 3.07
CA ASN A 468 1.86 -9.93 2.22
C ASN A 468 2.30 -10.04 0.76
N GLY A 469 2.32 -11.25 0.21
CA GLY A 469 2.51 -11.51 -1.22
C GLY A 469 1.17 -11.71 -1.91
N THR A 470 0.85 -10.90 -2.91
CA THR A 470 -0.49 -10.86 -3.51
C THR A 470 -0.48 -10.75 -5.04
N GLY A 471 -1.37 -11.49 -5.70
CA GLY A 471 -1.52 -11.44 -7.16
C GLY A 471 -0.58 -12.37 -7.92
N GLY A 472 -0.96 -12.71 -9.15
CA GLY A 472 -0.16 -13.54 -10.06
C GLY A 472 1.01 -12.81 -10.73
N GLY A 473 1.47 -13.32 -11.88
CA GLY A 473 2.55 -12.68 -12.65
C GLY A 473 3.95 -12.94 -12.10
N GLY A 474 4.13 -13.97 -11.27
CA GLY A 474 5.43 -14.35 -10.70
C GLY A 474 5.71 -13.79 -9.31
N THR A 475 4.72 -13.20 -8.63
CA THR A 475 4.88 -12.70 -7.26
C THR A 475 5.43 -13.79 -6.34
N SER A 476 6.56 -13.52 -5.70
CA SER A 476 7.29 -14.50 -4.90
C SER A 476 7.70 -13.92 -3.55
N VAL A 477 7.47 -14.67 -2.47
CA VAL A 477 7.95 -14.36 -1.12
C VAL A 477 8.89 -15.46 -0.66
N LYS A 478 10.13 -15.12 -0.29
CA LYS A 478 11.14 -16.06 0.21
C LYS A 478 11.68 -15.54 1.54
N THR A 479 11.66 -16.37 2.59
CA THR A 479 12.09 -15.93 3.93
C THR A 479 13.59 -16.06 4.17
N ASN A 480 14.26 -17.07 3.59
CA ASN A 480 15.73 -17.18 3.60
C ASN A 480 16.37 -17.00 5.00
N ASN A 481 16.07 -17.87 5.96
CA ASN A 481 16.55 -17.74 7.37
C ASN A 481 16.04 -16.47 8.09
N ALA A 482 14.77 -16.10 7.91
CA ALA A 482 14.17 -15.00 8.66
C ALA A 482 13.79 -15.41 10.09
N THR A 483 13.73 -14.43 11.00
CA THR A 483 13.06 -14.56 12.29
C THR A 483 11.76 -13.77 12.26
N ILE A 484 10.61 -14.43 12.44
CA ILE A 484 9.29 -13.80 12.35
C ILE A 484 8.58 -13.86 13.71
N ASN A 485 8.35 -12.71 14.33
CA ASN A 485 7.67 -12.57 15.61
C ASN A 485 6.25 -12.02 15.41
N VAL A 486 5.23 -12.79 15.77
CA VAL A 486 3.82 -12.42 15.61
C VAL A 486 3.20 -12.26 17.00
N SER A 487 3.28 -11.03 17.52
CA SER A 487 2.88 -10.70 18.89
C SER A 487 1.55 -9.93 18.98
N GLY A 488 1.12 -9.32 17.87
CA GLY A 488 -0.16 -8.62 17.79
C GLY A 488 -1.35 -9.56 17.85
N THR A 489 -2.45 -9.11 18.46
CA THR A 489 -3.71 -9.89 18.46
C THR A 489 -4.25 -9.99 17.04
N GLY A 490 -4.53 -11.21 16.57
CA GLY A 490 -4.98 -11.45 15.20
C GLY A 490 -3.95 -11.14 14.12
N ALA A 491 -2.69 -10.87 14.48
CA ALA A 491 -1.64 -10.56 13.52
C ALA A 491 -1.19 -11.79 12.74
N THR A 492 -0.57 -11.58 11.59
CA THR A 492 -0.09 -12.61 10.68
C THR A 492 1.39 -12.43 10.37
N GLY A 493 2.15 -13.53 10.38
CA GLY A 493 3.53 -13.52 9.89
C GLY A 493 3.56 -13.33 8.36
N VAL A 494 3.18 -14.37 7.62
CA VAL A 494 3.22 -14.37 6.15
C VAL A 494 1.83 -14.63 5.57
N ASN A 495 1.33 -13.73 4.71
CA ASN A 495 0.10 -13.91 3.95
C ASN A 495 0.41 -14.04 2.46
N ILE A 496 0.01 -15.15 1.84
CA ILE A 496 0.17 -15.38 0.40
C ILE A 496 -1.21 -15.51 -0.23
N GLU A 497 -1.53 -14.61 -1.15
CA GLU A 497 -2.86 -14.55 -1.72
C GLU A 497 -2.91 -14.39 -3.25
N GLY A 498 -4.04 -14.75 -3.85
CA GLY A 498 -4.43 -14.25 -5.18
C GLY A 498 -3.52 -14.64 -6.35
N GLY A 499 -2.83 -15.77 -6.27
CA GLY A 499 -1.93 -16.31 -7.30
C GLY A 499 -0.45 -16.16 -7.00
N ALA A 500 -0.09 -15.59 -5.85
CA ALA A 500 1.30 -15.48 -5.39
C ALA A 500 1.86 -16.83 -4.89
N GLN A 501 3.19 -16.92 -4.80
CA GLN A 501 3.91 -18.07 -4.26
C GLN A 501 4.76 -17.67 -3.06
N GLY A 502 4.66 -18.42 -1.96
CA GLY A 502 5.48 -18.22 -0.76
C GLY A 502 6.33 -19.44 -0.44
N ASN A 503 7.58 -19.21 -0.06
CA ASN A 503 8.51 -20.20 0.46
C ASN A 503 9.08 -19.74 1.81
N ILE A 504 8.64 -20.41 2.88
CA ILE A 504 9.16 -20.25 4.23
C ILE A 504 10.12 -21.42 4.46
N ASP A 505 11.43 -21.17 4.47
CA ASP A 505 12.43 -22.23 4.55
C ASP A 505 12.61 -22.83 5.95
N ALA A 506 13.45 -23.87 6.05
CA ALA A 506 13.69 -24.59 7.30
C ALA A 506 14.55 -23.82 8.32
N ALA A 507 15.32 -22.84 7.87
CA ALA A 507 16.14 -22.01 8.74
C ALA A 507 15.30 -20.88 9.38
N THR A 508 14.13 -20.58 8.80
CA THR A 508 13.20 -19.59 9.31
C THR A 508 12.52 -20.06 10.59
N THR A 509 12.39 -19.17 11.57
CA THR A 509 11.64 -19.41 12.81
C THR A 509 10.45 -18.48 12.89
N ILE A 510 9.27 -19.01 13.26
CA ILE A 510 8.05 -18.23 13.48
C ILE A 510 7.60 -18.38 14.93
N THR A 511 7.51 -17.27 15.66
CA THR A 511 7.03 -17.24 17.06
C THR A 511 5.68 -16.53 17.14
N LEU A 512 4.66 -17.23 17.63
CA LEU A 512 3.29 -16.75 17.78
C LEU A 512 2.97 -16.50 19.25
N SER A 513 3.10 -15.24 19.67
CA SER A 513 2.84 -14.81 21.05
C SER A 513 1.60 -13.93 21.19
N GLY A 514 0.99 -13.52 20.08
CA GLY A 514 -0.29 -12.80 20.05
C GLY A 514 -1.49 -13.74 20.17
N SER A 515 -2.56 -13.27 20.82
CA SER A 515 -3.82 -14.02 20.84
C SER A 515 -4.45 -14.06 19.44
N ASN A 516 -4.98 -15.21 19.02
CA ASN A 516 -5.50 -15.41 17.66
C ASN A 516 -4.50 -15.10 16.52
N ALA A 517 -3.19 -15.08 16.81
CA ALA A 517 -2.17 -14.87 15.80
C ALA A 517 -2.11 -16.04 14.81
N THR A 518 -1.73 -15.74 13.57
CA THR A 518 -1.51 -16.74 12.52
C THR A 518 -0.07 -16.71 12.01
N GLY A 519 0.58 -17.86 11.92
CA GLY A 519 1.95 -17.92 11.40
C GLY A 519 2.01 -17.63 9.92
N ALA A 520 1.27 -18.41 9.14
CA ALA A 520 1.17 -18.19 7.71
C ALA A 520 -0.22 -18.51 7.14
N ILE A 521 -0.59 -17.81 6.08
CA ILE A 521 -1.85 -17.96 5.35
C ILE A 521 -1.56 -18.20 3.87
N ALA A 522 -2.27 -19.14 3.27
CA ALA A 522 -2.42 -19.28 1.82
C ALA A 522 -3.89 -19.10 1.45
N ASP A 523 -4.23 -18.03 0.73
CA ASP A 523 -5.61 -17.69 0.37
C ASP A 523 -5.76 -17.51 -1.15
N GLY A 524 -6.57 -18.32 -1.82
CA GLY A 524 -6.79 -18.14 -3.25
C GLY A 524 -7.39 -16.77 -3.59
N GLN A 525 -8.07 -16.10 -2.66
CA GLN A 525 -8.72 -14.81 -2.87
C GLN A 525 -7.71 -13.66 -2.78
N LYS A 526 -7.54 -12.90 -3.87
CA LYS A 526 -6.77 -11.64 -3.86
C LYS A 526 -7.56 -10.54 -3.13
N HIS A 527 -6.89 -9.66 -2.41
CA HIS A 527 -7.49 -8.44 -1.85
C HIS A 527 -6.87 -7.16 -2.42
N THR A 528 -7.70 -6.11 -2.58
CA THR A 528 -7.25 -4.76 -2.96
C THR A 528 -6.56 -4.07 -1.79
N LEU A 529 -6.01 -2.87 -2.02
CA LEU A 529 -5.47 -2.02 -0.95
C LEU A 529 -6.53 -1.62 0.09
N THR A 530 -7.82 -1.68 -0.23
CA THR A 530 -8.91 -1.39 0.73
C THR A 530 -9.40 -2.64 1.46
N GLY A 531 -8.80 -3.82 1.20
CA GLY A 531 -9.23 -5.10 1.77
C GLY A 531 -10.42 -5.75 1.06
N ALA A 532 -10.88 -5.20 -0.07
CA ALA A 532 -11.98 -5.79 -0.83
C ALA A 532 -11.49 -6.95 -1.70
N ASN A 533 -12.33 -7.98 -1.88
CA ASN A 533 -12.03 -9.10 -2.77
C ASN A 533 -11.79 -8.60 -4.20
N SER A 534 -10.73 -9.08 -4.82
CA SER A 534 -10.35 -8.80 -6.20
C SER A 534 -10.50 -10.06 -7.04
N ARG A 535 -11.52 -10.09 -7.92
CA ARG A 535 -11.81 -11.21 -8.84
C ARG A 535 -12.07 -12.54 -8.10
N ALA A 536 -12.27 -13.61 -8.86
CA ALA A 536 -12.44 -14.96 -8.32
C ALA A 536 -11.13 -15.51 -7.74
N PRO A 537 -11.20 -16.46 -6.78
CA PRO A 537 -10.02 -17.10 -6.22
C PRO A 537 -9.13 -17.78 -7.27
N VAL A 538 -7.82 -17.78 -7.02
CA VAL A 538 -6.79 -18.27 -7.93
C VAL A 538 -6.14 -19.53 -7.34
N ALA A 539 -6.46 -20.69 -7.93
CA ALA A 539 -6.00 -22.01 -7.45
C ALA A 539 -4.48 -22.21 -7.50
N SER A 540 -3.74 -21.40 -8.29
CA SER A 540 -2.27 -21.46 -8.33
C SER A 540 -1.60 -20.80 -7.12
N THR A 541 -2.36 -20.21 -6.20
CA THR A 541 -1.82 -19.65 -4.95
C THR A 541 -1.21 -20.77 -4.12
N ARG A 542 0.07 -20.64 -3.78
CA ARG A 542 0.79 -21.70 -3.07
C ARG A 542 1.73 -21.19 -2.01
N LEU A 543 1.71 -21.85 -0.85
CA LEU A 543 2.64 -21.62 0.25
C LEU A 543 3.32 -22.93 0.63
N THR A 544 4.65 -22.93 0.67
CA THR A 544 5.45 -24.02 1.23
C THR A 544 6.15 -23.52 2.48
N SER A 545 6.02 -24.25 3.59
CA SER A 545 6.65 -23.96 4.87
C SER A 545 7.47 -25.15 5.36
N ALA A 546 8.71 -24.90 5.73
CA ALA A 546 9.59 -25.84 6.41
C ALA A 546 10.08 -25.30 7.77
N ALA A 547 9.63 -24.10 8.15
CA ALA A 547 10.03 -23.42 9.38
C ALA A 547 9.60 -24.16 10.65
N GLU A 548 10.35 -23.93 11.72
CA GLU A 548 9.87 -24.19 13.07
C GLU A 548 8.87 -23.12 13.48
N LEU A 549 7.68 -23.56 13.88
CA LEU A 549 6.61 -22.69 14.35
C LEU A 549 6.31 -22.97 15.81
N ASN A 550 6.51 -21.95 16.63
CA ASN A 550 6.28 -22.01 18.07
C ASN A 550 5.14 -21.07 18.44
N SER A 551 4.23 -21.51 19.30
CA SER A 551 3.15 -20.68 19.80
C SER A 551 3.11 -20.63 21.32
N ALA A 552 2.47 -19.60 21.89
CA ALA A 552 2.38 -19.41 23.35
C ALA A 552 0.96 -19.04 23.87
N GLN A 553 -0.01 -18.77 23.00
CA GLN A 553 -1.35 -18.25 23.37
C GLN A 553 -2.51 -19.10 22.81
N ASN A 554 -3.73 -18.75 23.24
CA ASN A 554 -4.97 -19.39 22.81
C ASN A 554 -5.45 -18.86 21.44
N GLY A 555 -6.11 -19.72 20.68
CA GLY A 555 -6.77 -19.37 19.41
C GLY A 555 -5.82 -19.19 18.23
N ILE A 556 -4.55 -19.59 18.40
CA ILE A 556 -3.52 -19.47 17.38
C ILE A 556 -3.79 -20.44 16.21
N THR A 557 -3.36 -20.07 15.01
CA THR A 557 -3.27 -20.98 13.87
C THR A 557 -1.84 -20.98 13.31
N GLY A 558 -1.19 -22.14 13.21
CA GLY A 558 0.15 -22.22 12.62
C GLY A 558 0.12 -21.90 11.13
N LEU A 559 -0.59 -22.72 10.37
CA LEU A 559 -0.83 -22.56 8.93
C LEU A 559 -2.33 -22.55 8.62
N ARG A 560 -2.79 -21.54 7.90
CA ARG A 560 -4.17 -21.44 7.39
C ARG A 560 -4.21 -21.53 5.87
N VAL A 561 -5.13 -22.30 5.31
CA VAL A 561 -5.29 -22.49 3.86
C VAL A 561 -6.75 -22.30 3.46
N GLU A 562 -7.01 -21.39 2.52
CA GLU A 562 -8.36 -20.91 2.21
C GLU A 562 -8.58 -20.72 0.69
N SER A 563 -9.85 -20.66 0.29
CA SER A 563 -10.31 -20.23 -1.05
C SER A 563 -9.65 -20.95 -2.24
N GLY A 564 -9.41 -22.26 -2.15
CA GLY A 564 -8.81 -23.02 -3.25
C GLY A 564 -7.28 -22.92 -3.35
N ALA A 565 -6.60 -22.31 -2.38
CA ALA A 565 -5.14 -22.33 -2.31
C ALA A 565 -4.58 -23.69 -1.90
N THR A 566 -3.28 -23.87 -2.13
CA THR A 566 -2.52 -25.01 -1.60
C THR A 566 -1.49 -24.54 -0.57
N GLY A 567 -1.59 -25.03 0.67
CA GLY A 567 -0.55 -24.89 1.68
C GLY A 567 0.18 -26.22 1.89
N SER A 568 1.50 -26.19 2.07
CA SER A 568 2.29 -27.40 2.36
C SER A 568 3.25 -27.13 3.50
N ASN A 569 3.28 -28.01 4.51
CA ASN A 569 4.17 -27.92 5.65
C ASN A 569 5.06 -29.17 5.74
N SER A 570 6.36 -28.97 5.99
CA SER A 570 7.31 -30.02 6.34
C SER A 570 8.13 -29.70 7.61
N GLY A 571 7.93 -28.54 8.21
CA GLY A 571 8.59 -28.11 9.45
C GLY A 571 7.83 -28.53 10.71
N ASN A 572 8.47 -28.38 11.87
CA ASN A 572 7.85 -28.67 13.15
C ASN A 572 6.85 -27.58 13.53
N ILE A 573 5.69 -27.97 14.04
CA ILE A 573 4.65 -27.07 14.55
C ILE A 573 4.37 -27.42 16.01
N ASP A 574 4.77 -26.54 16.91
CA ASP A 574 4.58 -26.66 18.35
C ASP A 574 3.46 -25.73 18.83
N VAL A 575 2.34 -26.34 19.21
CA VAL A 575 1.13 -25.63 19.61
C VAL A 575 0.99 -25.58 21.15
N ASN A 576 1.62 -24.56 21.77
CA ASN A 576 1.64 -24.33 23.21
C ASN A 576 0.58 -23.28 23.60
N GLY A 577 -0.65 -23.73 23.84
CA GLY A 577 -1.79 -22.88 24.19
C GLY A 577 -3.09 -23.47 23.67
N GLY A 578 -4.22 -23.14 24.28
CA GLY A 578 -5.55 -23.62 23.88
C GLY A 578 -6.48 -23.93 25.04
N SER A 579 -7.77 -24.03 24.72
CA SER A 579 -8.77 -24.71 25.52
C SER A 579 -9.84 -25.31 24.62
N THR A 580 -10.75 -26.12 25.16
CA THR A 580 -11.89 -26.68 24.41
C THR A 580 -12.85 -25.61 23.87
N THR A 581 -12.87 -24.41 24.45
CA THR A 581 -13.70 -23.27 23.99
C THR A 581 -12.95 -22.33 23.04
N ARG A 582 -11.61 -22.30 23.13
CA ARG A 582 -10.72 -21.48 22.30
C ARG A 582 -9.55 -22.34 21.82
N ARG A 583 -9.84 -23.22 20.87
CA ARG A 583 -8.86 -24.20 20.36
C ARG A 583 -7.76 -23.50 19.56
N THR A 584 -6.52 -23.83 19.84
CA THR A 584 -5.37 -23.53 18.99
C THR A 584 -5.24 -24.64 17.94
N ARG A 585 -4.78 -24.27 16.74
CA ARG A 585 -4.70 -25.14 15.56
C ARG A 585 -3.28 -25.16 15.02
N GLY A 586 -2.75 -26.36 14.75
CA GLY A 586 -1.51 -26.48 14.00
C GLY A 586 -1.73 -26.04 12.55
N VAL A 587 -2.63 -26.73 11.86
CA VAL A 587 -3.02 -26.44 10.48
C VAL A 587 -4.54 -26.40 10.32
N SER A 588 -5.06 -25.41 9.59
CA SER A 588 -6.48 -25.31 9.28
C SER A 588 -6.66 -25.06 7.78
N ALA A 589 -7.40 -25.93 7.11
CA ALA A 589 -7.83 -25.74 5.72
C ALA A 589 -9.34 -25.54 5.68
N SER A 590 -9.82 -24.52 4.98
CA SER A 590 -11.25 -24.23 4.87
C SER A 590 -11.68 -23.82 3.47
N GLY A 591 -12.85 -24.29 3.07
CA GLY A 591 -13.49 -23.96 1.80
C GLY A 591 -13.17 -24.94 0.68
N SER A 592 -14.05 -24.94 -0.33
CA SER A 592 -13.93 -25.85 -1.47
C SER A 592 -12.56 -25.71 -2.15
N GLN A 593 -11.95 -26.85 -2.47
CA GLN A 593 -10.65 -26.94 -3.16
C GLN A 593 -9.45 -26.41 -2.36
N ALA A 594 -9.61 -25.93 -1.12
CA ALA A 594 -8.46 -25.64 -0.28
C ALA A 594 -7.74 -26.95 0.08
N VAL A 595 -6.43 -26.99 -0.12
CA VAL A 595 -5.61 -28.20 0.13
C VAL A 595 -4.45 -27.87 1.07
N ALA A 596 -4.44 -28.49 2.24
CA ALA A 596 -3.27 -28.49 3.12
C ALA A 596 -2.55 -29.84 3.03
N ASN A 597 -1.23 -29.79 2.83
CA ASN A 597 -0.37 -30.97 2.80
C ASN A 597 0.60 -30.94 3.98
N LEU A 598 0.49 -31.90 4.89
CA LEU A 598 1.50 -32.17 5.90
C LEU A 598 2.46 -33.22 5.32
N ASN A 599 3.59 -32.77 4.77
CA ASN A 599 4.56 -33.60 4.06
C ASN A 599 5.68 -34.13 4.96
N GLY A 600 5.78 -33.62 6.19
CA GLY A 600 6.77 -33.96 7.19
C GLY A 600 6.62 -33.09 8.43
N GLY A 601 7.64 -33.08 9.29
CA GLY A 601 7.66 -32.29 10.52
C GLY A 601 6.72 -32.84 11.59
N THR A 602 7.10 -32.62 12.85
CA THR A 602 6.31 -33.07 14.00
C THR A 602 5.23 -32.04 14.32
N LEU A 603 4.05 -32.53 14.72
CA LEU A 603 2.97 -31.68 15.23
C LEU A 603 2.81 -31.91 16.72
N THR A 604 3.39 -31.05 17.54
CA THR A 604 3.43 -31.23 19.00
C THR A 604 2.25 -30.52 19.65
N LEU A 605 1.34 -31.29 20.23
CA LEU A 605 0.13 -30.79 20.87
C LEU A 605 0.40 -30.52 22.35
N ASN A 606 0.68 -29.28 22.72
CA ASN A 606 1.06 -28.88 24.08
C ASN A 606 -0.03 -28.11 24.85
N GLY A 607 -1.10 -27.68 24.19
CA GLY A 607 -2.26 -27.03 24.84
C GLY A 607 -3.45 -27.97 25.04
N SER A 608 -4.30 -27.70 26.04
CA SER A 608 -5.59 -28.39 26.16
C SER A 608 -6.52 -28.00 25.02
N GLY A 609 -7.32 -28.93 24.50
CA GLY A 609 -8.29 -28.62 23.44
C GLY A 609 -7.69 -28.38 22.05
N VAL A 610 -6.37 -28.47 21.89
CA VAL A 610 -5.67 -28.21 20.63
C VAL A 610 -6.16 -29.15 19.53
N ILE A 611 -6.23 -28.62 18.30
CA ILE A 611 -6.39 -29.42 17.09
C ILE A 611 -5.06 -29.44 16.34
N GLY A 612 -4.57 -30.63 15.99
CA GLY A 612 -3.40 -30.76 15.16
C GLY A 612 -3.63 -30.20 13.77
N ALA A 613 -4.46 -30.86 12.97
CA ALA A 613 -4.89 -30.34 11.69
C ALA A 613 -6.40 -30.51 11.46
N GLU A 614 -7.01 -29.54 10.76
CA GLU A 614 -8.43 -29.58 10.41
C GLU A 614 -8.73 -29.28 8.94
N ALA A 615 -9.75 -29.96 8.41
CA ALA A 615 -10.36 -29.70 7.11
C ALA A 615 -11.83 -29.28 7.28
N LEU A 616 -12.18 -28.09 6.82
CA LEU A 616 -13.50 -27.49 6.99
C LEU A 616 -14.14 -27.14 5.64
N ASP A 617 -15.46 -27.17 5.58
CA ASP A 617 -16.27 -26.63 4.47
C ASP A 617 -15.83 -27.04 3.04
N GLY A 618 -15.48 -28.31 2.86
CA GLY A 618 -15.09 -28.87 1.55
C GLY A 618 -13.59 -28.89 1.28
N ALA A 619 -12.76 -28.58 2.29
CA ALA A 619 -11.31 -28.63 2.20
C ALA A 619 -10.73 -30.06 2.28
N LEU A 620 -9.48 -30.21 1.87
CA LEU A 620 -8.70 -31.44 1.97
C LEU A 620 -7.44 -31.22 2.81
N VAL A 621 -7.22 -32.10 3.79
CA VAL A 621 -5.92 -32.23 4.47
C VAL A 621 -5.30 -33.58 4.11
N ASN A 622 -4.12 -33.53 3.48
CA ASN A 622 -3.28 -34.68 3.22
C ASN A 622 -2.19 -34.80 4.30
N ILE A 623 -1.98 -36.00 4.83
CA ILE A 623 -1.06 -36.25 5.95
C ILE A 623 -0.08 -37.34 5.54
N ALA A 624 1.21 -37.01 5.53
CA ALA A 624 2.29 -37.97 5.31
C ALA A 624 2.63 -38.76 6.58
N ALA A 625 3.31 -39.89 6.43
CA ALA A 625 3.71 -40.74 7.56
C ALA A 625 4.56 -40.01 8.61
N GLY A 626 5.41 -39.07 8.16
CA GLY A 626 6.29 -38.27 9.02
C GLY A 626 5.59 -37.14 9.78
N SER A 627 4.29 -36.90 9.58
CA SER A 627 3.53 -35.81 10.22
C SER A 627 2.64 -36.29 11.37
N THR A 628 3.09 -37.32 12.10
CA THR A 628 2.31 -37.90 13.20
C THR A 628 2.31 -36.97 14.42
N PRO A 629 1.14 -36.61 15.00
CA PRO A 629 1.06 -35.70 16.14
C PRO A 629 1.56 -36.35 17.43
N ILE A 630 2.12 -35.53 18.31
CA ILE A 630 2.51 -35.92 19.67
C ILE A 630 1.51 -35.29 20.64
N PHE A 631 0.84 -36.12 21.44
CA PHE A 631 -0.08 -35.67 22.48
C PHE A 631 0.67 -35.47 23.80
N ASN A 632 0.65 -34.26 24.36
CA ASN A 632 1.28 -33.98 25.66
C ASN A 632 0.28 -33.58 26.76
N ILE A 633 -0.94 -33.15 26.42
CA ILE A 633 -1.99 -32.68 27.37
C ILE A 633 -3.37 -33.28 27.02
N SER A 634 -4.37 -33.14 27.89
CA SER A 634 -5.72 -33.69 27.72
C SER A 634 -6.59 -32.94 26.69
N ASP A 635 -7.65 -33.63 26.26
CA ASP A 635 -8.77 -33.09 25.46
C ASP A 635 -8.38 -32.58 24.07
N GLN A 636 -7.31 -33.14 23.50
CA GLN A 636 -6.76 -32.74 22.20
C GLN A 636 -7.40 -33.53 21.06
N ILE A 637 -7.30 -33.02 19.84
CA ILE A 637 -7.72 -33.72 18.61
C ILE A 637 -6.53 -33.72 17.66
N ALA A 638 -6.03 -34.88 17.24
CA ALA A 638 -4.97 -34.93 16.24
C ALA A 638 -5.48 -34.39 14.90
N TYR A 639 -6.59 -34.95 14.41
CA TYR A 639 -7.18 -34.58 13.13
C TYR A 639 -8.68 -34.39 13.20
N HIS A 640 -9.16 -33.30 12.62
CA HIS A 640 -10.57 -32.97 12.56
C HIS A 640 -11.00 -32.72 11.11
N ALA A 641 -12.16 -33.23 10.70
CA ALA A 641 -12.82 -32.73 9.51
C ALA A 641 -14.30 -32.49 9.77
N ALA A 642 -14.81 -31.37 9.27
CA ALA A 642 -16.20 -31.01 9.42
C ALA A 642 -16.77 -30.36 8.15
N GLY A 643 -18.03 -30.65 7.86
CA GLY A 643 -18.74 -30.09 6.71
C GLY A 643 -18.67 -30.96 5.46
N ASN A 644 -19.67 -30.77 4.60
CA ASN A 644 -19.85 -31.58 3.41
C ASN A 644 -18.65 -31.45 2.45
N GLY A 645 -18.09 -32.60 2.06
CA GLY A 645 -16.94 -32.67 1.16
C GLY A 645 -15.58 -32.47 1.84
N SER A 646 -15.54 -32.13 3.13
CA SER A 646 -14.30 -32.03 3.90
C SER A 646 -13.66 -33.41 4.04
N ARG A 647 -12.34 -33.50 3.82
CA ARG A 647 -11.66 -34.79 3.79
C ARG A 647 -10.31 -34.77 4.50
N ILE A 648 -10.05 -35.84 5.26
CA ILE A 648 -8.71 -36.22 5.70
C ILE A 648 -8.22 -37.40 4.86
N ARG A 649 -7.00 -37.31 4.35
CA ARG A 649 -6.29 -38.42 3.70
C ARG A 649 -4.98 -38.68 4.45
N ALA A 650 -4.93 -39.79 5.19
CA ALA A 650 -3.82 -40.10 6.07
C ALA A 650 -2.94 -41.25 5.55
N ALA A 651 -1.63 -41.03 5.55
CA ALA A 651 -0.60 -42.03 5.33
C ALA A 651 0.19 -42.35 6.62
N THR A 652 -0.30 -41.93 7.79
CA THR A 652 0.34 -42.29 9.08
C THR A 652 0.37 -43.80 9.23
N SER A 653 1.44 -44.36 9.80
CA SER A 653 1.56 -45.82 9.99
C SER A 653 1.23 -46.24 11.42
N ALA A 654 1.40 -45.35 12.40
CA ALA A 654 0.99 -45.53 13.77
C ALA A 654 0.62 -44.18 14.41
N LEU A 655 -0.55 -44.08 15.04
CA LEU A 655 -0.96 -42.95 15.88
C LEU A 655 -1.35 -43.49 17.26
N ASP A 656 -0.77 -42.94 18.32
CA ASP A 656 -1.15 -43.27 19.70
C ASP A 656 -1.76 -42.04 20.38
N VAL A 657 -3.03 -42.17 20.78
CA VAL A 657 -3.77 -41.15 21.51
C VAL A 657 -3.47 -41.34 23.00
N SER A 658 -2.32 -40.82 23.41
CA SER A 658 -1.65 -41.09 24.69
C SER A 658 -2.06 -40.17 25.84
N THR A 659 -3.02 -39.27 25.63
CA THR A 659 -3.51 -38.34 26.66
C THR A 659 -5.00 -38.43 26.91
N ARG A 660 -5.41 -38.12 28.15
CA ARG A 660 -6.79 -38.28 28.63
C ARG A 660 -7.77 -37.46 27.79
N GLY A 661 -8.91 -38.05 27.44
CA GLY A 661 -10.01 -37.34 26.74
C GLY A 661 -9.69 -36.92 25.30
N SER A 662 -8.49 -37.24 24.80
CA SER A 662 -8.07 -36.86 23.45
C SER A 662 -8.65 -37.78 22.38
N THR A 663 -8.69 -37.27 21.15
CA THR A 663 -9.21 -37.97 19.97
C THR A 663 -8.16 -38.05 18.87
N GLY A 664 -8.01 -39.21 18.23
CA GLY A 664 -7.15 -39.35 17.05
C GLY A 664 -7.77 -38.66 15.83
N TYR A 665 -8.89 -39.19 15.34
CA TYR A 665 -9.63 -38.63 14.22
C TYR A 665 -11.06 -38.27 14.61
N ARG A 666 -11.50 -37.07 14.27
CA ARG A 666 -12.89 -36.63 14.45
C ARG A 666 -13.48 -36.19 13.11
N LEU A 667 -14.61 -36.75 12.73
CA LEU A 667 -15.34 -36.43 11.50
C LEU A 667 -16.74 -35.97 11.88
N ASP A 668 -17.14 -34.78 11.41
CA ASP A 668 -18.44 -34.18 11.68
C ASP A 668 -19.14 -33.78 10.36
N ASP A 669 -20.48 -33.89 10.34
CA ASP A 669 -21.38 -33.26 9.37
C ASP A 669 -21.00 -33.37 7.87
N GLY A 670 -20.81 -34.60 7.37
CA GLY A 670 -20.53 -34.85 5.96
C GLY A 670 -19.05 -35.02 5.61
N ALA A 671 -18.19 -35.03 6.62
CA ALA A 671 -16.76 -35.24 6.45
C ALA A 671 -16.38 -36.70 6.16
N ALA A 672 -15.28 -36.90 5.46
CA ALA A 672 -14.76 -38.22 5.11
C ALA A 672 -13.31 -38.43 5.57
N LEU A 673 -12.98 -39.65 5.98
CA LEU A 673 -11.62 -40.10 6.23
C LEU A 673 -11.23 -41.24 5.29
N SER A 674 -9.99 -41.22 4.83
CA SER A 674 -9.40 -42.33 4.10
C SER A 674 -7.93 -42.52 4.44
N PHE A 675 -7.48 -43.76 4.33
CA PHE A 675 -6.09 -44.14 4.54
C PHE A 675 -5.46 -44.57 3.22
N SER A 676 -4.25 -44.09 2.93
CA SER A 676 -3.50 -44.49 1.74
C SER A 676 -2.58 -45.68 1.96
N THR A 677 -2.36 -46.06 3.22
CA THR A 677 -1.53 -47.20 3.66
C THR A 677 -2.19 -47.86 4.88
N PRO A 678 -1.89 -49.14 5.19
CA PRO A 678 -2.29 -49.75 6.46
C PRO A 678 -1.86 -48.87 7.63
N ASN A 679 -2.74 -48.70 8.61
CA ASN A 679 -2.53 -47.75 9.71
C ASN A 679 -2.87 -48.43 11.06
N SER A 680 -2.03 -48.18 12.05
CA SER A 680 -2.26 -48.57 13.44
C SER A 680 -2.73 -47.36 14.23
N LEU A 681 -3.83 -47.49 14.97
CA LEU A 681 -4.35 -46.42 15.81
C LEU A 681 -4.66 -46.96 17.21
N SER A 682 -3.99 -46.40 18.21
CA SER A 682 -4.11 -46.77 19.60
C SER A 682 -4.79 -45.66 20.39
N ALA A 683 -5.75 -46.03 21.23
CA ALA A 683 -6.35 -45.21 22.27
C ALA A 683 -5.85 -45.74 23.63
N SER A 684 -4.69 -45.27 24.07
CA SER A 684 -3.95 -45.83 25.21
C SER A 684 -4.20 -45.12 26.54
N ALA A 685 -4.69 -43.88 26.50
CA ALA A 685 -5.00 -43.11 27.70
C ALA A 685 -6.46 -43.24 28.16
N ALA A 686 -6.71 -42.88 29.41
CA ALA A 686 -8.05 -42.91 29.98
C ALA A 686 -9.03 -41.99 29.21
N ASN A 687 -10.24 -42.47 28.91
CA ASN A 687 -11.24 -41.75 28.13
C ASN A 687 -10.76 -41.27 26.73
N SER A 688 -9.64 -41.80 26.22
CA SER A 688 -9.18 -41.47 24.87
C SER A 688 -10.06 -42.17 23.81
N THR A 689 -10.20 -41.54 22.64
CA THR A 689 -10.95 -42.12 21.52
C THR A 689 -10.07 -42.19 20.28
N GLY A 690 -9.98 -43.36 19.65
CA GLY A 690 -9.26 -43.50 18.39
C GLY A 690 -9.93 -42.66 17.30
N MET A 691 -11.19 -42.99 16.97
CA MET A 691 -11.97 -42.29 15.95
C MET A 691 -13.38 -41.95 16.41
N ILE A 692 -13.85 -40.76 16.06
CA ILE A 692 -15.25 -40.31 16.19
C ILE A 692 -15.77 -40.00 14.79
N VAL A 693 -16.86 -40.65 14.40
CA VAL A 693 -17.62 -40.36 13.18
C VAL A 693 -19.01 -39.90 13.59
N SER A 694 -19.32 -38.63 13.35
CA SER A 694 -20.50 -37.95 13.87
C SER A 694 -21.21 -37.16 12.76
N GLY A 695 -22.53 -37.07 12.84
CA GLY A 695 -23.34 -36.26 11.93
C GLY A 695 -23.72 -36.96 10.63
N SER A 696 -24.83 -36.53 10.04
CA SER A 696 -25.37 -37.13 8.82
C SER A 696 -24.41 -36.95 7.64
N GLY A 697 -24.18 -38.03 6.88
CA GLY A 697 -23.31 -38.01 5.70
C GLY A 697 -21.82 -38.15 6.00
N SER A 698 -21.40 -38.07 7.27
CA SER A 698 -20.03 -38.38 7.64
C SER A 698 -19.72 -39.85 7.40
N SER A 699 -18.57 -40.13 6.81
CA SER A 699 -18.20 -41.50 6.41
C SER A 699 -16.78 -41.89 6.78
N LEU A 700 -16.65 -43.07 7.37
CA LEU A 700 -15.39 -43.80 7.49
C LEU A 700 -15.45 -45.01 6.53
N ASN A 701 -14.52 -45.07 5.59
CA ASN A 701 -14.30 -46.25 4.76
C ASN A 701 -12.82 -46.64 4.88
N SER A 702 -12.54 -47.72 5.61
CA SER A 702 -11.17 -48.14 5.87
C SER A 702 -10.89 -49.56 5.41
N ALA A 703 -9.67 -49.77 4.92
CA ALA A 703 -9.09 -51.08 4.68
C ALA A 703 -7.81 -51.26 5.50
N ASN A 704 -7.60 -52.44 6.09
CA ASN A 704 -6.42 -52.81 6.89
C ASN A 704 -6.12 -51.87 8.08
N LEU A 705 -7.13 -51.50 8.87
CA LEU A 705 -6.91 -50.74 10.11
C LEU A 705 -6.66 -51.66 11.31
N ASN A 706 -5.58 -51.41 12.05
CA ASN A 706 -5.31 -52.06 13.33
C ASN A 706 -5.63 -51.07 14.46
N LEU A 707 -6.73 -51.32 15.16
CA LEU A 707 -7.22 -50.46 16.22
C LEU A 707 -6.94 -51.08 17.59
N THR A 708 -6.45 -50.30 18.54
CA THR A 708 -6.23 -50.75 19.92
C THR A 708 -6.91 -49.79 20.89
N ALA A 709 -7.70 -50.31 21.83
CA ALA A 709 -8.22 -49.55 22.97
C ALA A 709 -7.71 -50.19 24.27
N SER A 710 -6.67 -49.57 24.83
CA SER A 710 -5.93 -50.08 26.00
C SER A 710 -6.03 -49.18 27.22
N GLY A 711 -6.49 -47.94 27.06
CA GLY A 711 -6.76 -47.04 28.18
C GLY A 711 -8.05 -47.39 28.93
N GLU A 712 -8.16 -46.97 30.18
CA GLU A 712 -9.40 -47.05 30.96
C GLU A 712 -10.53 -46.25 30.30
N ASP A 713 -11.72 -46.83 30.14
CA ASP A 713 -12.86 -46.22 29.44
C ASP A 713 -12.54 -45.71 28.02
N SER A 714 -11.44 -46.19 27.41
CA SER A 714 -11.05 -45.80 26.04
C SER A 714 -12.01 -46.39 25.01
N THR A 715 -12.14 -45.72 23.86
CA THR A 715 -12.99 -46.18 22.75
C THR A 715 -12.19 -46.25 21.47
N ALA A 716 -12.20 -47.38 20.76
CA ALA A 716 -11.50 -47.48 19.48
C ALA A 716 -12.23 -46.69 18.39
N VAL A 717 -13.53 -46.95 18.19
CA VAL A 717 -14.39 -46.24 17.22
C VAL A 717 -15.71 -45.86 17.86
N ARG A 718 -16.11 -44.59 17.72
CA ARG A 718 -17.44 -44.08 18.08
C ARG A 718 -18.18 -43.59 16.85
N VAL A 719 -19.42 -44.06 16.65
CA VAL A 719 -20.30 -43.66 15.54
C VAL A 719 -21.61 -43.08 16.08
N GLU A 720 -21.89 -41.82 15.77
CA GLU A 720 -23.02 -41.05 16.32
C GLU A 720 -23.68 -40.11 15.30
N GLY A 721 -24.83 -39.52 15.63
CA GLY A 721 -25.45 -38.44 14.85
C GLY A 721 -25.89 -38.76 13.41
N GLY A 722 -26.13 -40.02 13.05
CA GLY A 722 -26.51 -40.43 11.69
C GLY A 722 -25.34 -40.70 10.72
N ALA A 723 -24.12 -40.78 11.24
CA ALA A 723 -22.93 -41.14 10.49
C ALA A 723 -22.93 -42.60 10.03
N ALA A 724 -22.12 -42.90 9.01
CA ALA A 724 -21.85 -44.26 8.54
C ALA A 724 -20.35 -44.60 8.71
N ALA A 725 -20.06 -45.81 9.20
CA ALA A 725 -18.70 -46.31 9.28
C ALA A 725 -18.66 -47.76 8.78
N THR A 726 -17.67 -48.05 7.95
CA THR A 726 -17.38 -49.40 7.45
C THR A 726 -15.91 -49.72 7.70
N LEU A 727 -15.68 -50.79 8.47
CA LEU A 727 -14.39 -51.44 8.62
C LEU A 727 -14.42 -52.71 7.78
N ASP A 728 -13.42 -52.90 6.94
CA ASP A 728 -13.33 -54.10 6.11
C ASP A 728 -12.91 -55.36 6.91
N GLY A 729 -12.97 -56.53 6.25
CA GLY A 729 -12.60 -57.82 6.84
C GLY A 729 -11.11 -57.97 7.22
N SER A 730 -10.27 -57.05 6.76
CA SER A 730 -8.84 -57.03 7.07
C SER A 730 -8.49 -56.15 8.27
N SER A 731 -9.47 -55.41 8.79
CA SER A 731 -9.30 -54.55 9.97
C SER A 731 -9.48 -55.34 11.27
N SER A 732 -8.70 -54.99 12.29
CA SER A 732 -8.72 -55.63 13.62
C SER A 732 -8.90 -54.62 14.74
N ILE A 733 -9.57 -55.03 15.83
CA ILE A 733 -9.73 -54.25 17.06
C ILE A 733 -9.23 -55.07 18.25
N THR A 734 -8.30 -54.53 19.02
CA THR A 734 -7.73 -55.15 20.23
C THR A 734 -8.12 -54.37 21.47
N LEU A 735 -8.69 -55.05 22.48
CA LEU A 735 -9.16 -54.44 23.73
C LEU A 735 -8.38 -54.98 24.93
N SER A 736 -7.72 -54.11 25.68
CA SER A 736 -6.98 -54.50 26.89
C SER A 736 -7.20 -53.56 28.09
N GLY A 737 -7.84 -52.40 27.87
CA GLY A 737 -8.15 -51.45 28.95
C GLY A 737 -9.36 -51.86 29.77
N ASN A 738 -9.40 -51.42 31.03
CA ASN A 738 -10.58 -51.58 31.89
C ASN A 738 -11.75 -50.77 31.31
N ASN A 739 -12.92 -51.39 31.14
CA ASN A 739 -14.08 -50.80 30.46
C ASN A 739 -13.80 -50.25 29.04
N ALA A 740 -12.71 -50.69 28.39
CA ALA A 740 -12.42 -50.27 27.02
C ALA A 740 -13.50 -50.79 26.07
N VAL A 741 -13.88 -49.95 25.11
CA VAL A 741 -14.90 -50.26 24.11
C VAL A 741 -14.28 -50.32 22.72
N GLY A 742 -14.53 -51.42 22.01
CA GLY A 742 -14.12 -51.53 20.62
C GLY A 742 -14.92 -50.59 19.74
N VAL A 743 -16.23 -50.82 19.70
CA VAL A 743 -17.13 -49.97 18.94
C VAL A 743 -18.29 -49.48 19.81
N LEU A 744 -18.46 -48.16 19.85
CA LEU A 744 -19.61 -47.49 20.44
C LEU A 744 -20.50 -46.94 19.33
N VAL A 745 -21.75 -47.43 19.24
CA VAL A 745 -22.72 -46.99 18.22
C VAL A 745 -23.96 -46.42 18.89
N ASN A 746 -24.27 -45.16 18.59
CA ASN A 746 -25.47 -44.46 19.07
C ASN A 746 -26.53 -44.27 17.96
N THR A 747 -26.41 -44.97 16.82
CA THR A 747 -27.25 -44.78 15.62
C THR A 747 -27.55 -46.10 14.89
N LEU A 748 -28.59 -46.13 14.04
CA LEU A 748 -29.17 -47.37 13.47
C LEU A 748 -28.47 -47.91 12.19
N ARG A 749 -27.49 -47.22 11.59
CA ARG A 749 -26.93 -47.56 10.25
C ARG A 749 -25.41 -47.68 10.23
N THR A 750 -24.90 -48.70 10.90
CA THR A 750 -23.46 -48.95 11.04
C THR A 750 -23.16 -50.40 10.66
N ASP A 751 -22.41 -50.63 9.58
CA ASP A 751 -21.94 -51.97 9.19
C ASP A 751 -20.47 -52.14 9.57
N LEU A 752 -20.26 -52.73 10.75
CA LEU A 752 -18.93 -53.01 11.30
C LEU A 752 -18.73 -54.51 11.58
N SER A 753 -19.64 -55.35 11.08
CA SER A 753 -19.67 -56.81 11.32
C SER A 753 -18.49 -57.57 10.70
N ASN A 754 -17.70 -56.91 9.85
CA ASN A 754 -16.56 -57.53 9.16
C ASN A 754 -15.24 -57.44 9.94
N ALA A 755 -15.12 -56.55 10.94
CA ALA A 755 -13.87 -56.38 11.69
C ALA A 755 -13.62 -57.51 12.71
N ARG A 756 -12.37 -57.98 12.84
CA ARG A 756 -11.99 -58.97 13.86
C ARG A 756 -11.73 -58.28 15.21
N ILE A 757 -12.60 -58.47 16.20
CA ILE A 757 -12.44 -57.93 17.56
C ILE A 757 -11.90 -59.01 18.51
N SER A 758 -10.90 -58.68 19.34
CA SER A 758 -10.35 -59.58 20.36
C SER A 758 -9.93 -58.83 21.63
N GLY A 759 -10.07 -59.44 22.81
CA GLY A 759 -9.69 -58.83 24.08
C GLY A 759 -10.69 -59.01 25.22
N THR A 760 -10.40 -58.37 26.37
CA THR A 760 -11.18 -58.48 27.62
C THR A 760 -12.20 -57.35 27.84
N GLY A 761 -12.23 -56.35 26.94
CA GLY A 761 -13.17 -55.21 26.99
C GLY A 761 -14.53 -55.48 26.34
N GLU A 762 -15.40 -54.47 26.35
CA GLU A 762 -16.73 -54.53 25.75
C GLU A 762 -16.62 -54.37 24.23
N GLN A 763 -16.85 -55.45 23.48
CA GLN A 763 -16.64 -55.47 22.03
C GLN A 763 -17.60 -54.53 21.27
N TRP A 764 -18.87 -54.54 21.67
CA TRP A 764 -19.94 -53.74 21.10
C TRP A 764 -20.75 -53.11 22.22
N ARG A 765 -20.94 -51.79 22.19
CA ARG A 765 -21.86 -51.10 23.08
C ARG A 765 -22.87 -50.29 22.27
N THR A 766 -24.15 -50.53 22.52
CA THR A 766 -25.25 -49.76 21.91
C THR A 766 -26.01 -48.98 22.98
N ASP A 767 -26.63 -47.86 22.62
CA ASP A 767 -27.44 -47.08 23.58
C ASP A 767 -28.65 -47.86 24.16
N ALA A 768 -29.04 -48.98 23.52
CA ALA A 768 -30.01 -49.91 24.09
C ALA A 768 -29.53 -50.50 25.43
N ASP A 769 -28.24 -50.81 25.56
CA ASP A 769 -27.63 -51.37 26.76
C ASP A 769 -27.54 -50.34 27.90
N ARG A 770 -27.26 -49.07 27.57
CA ARG A 770 -27.24 -47.97 28.54
C ARG A 770 -28.64 -47.68 29.10
N GLN A 771 -29.67 -47.70 28.24
CA GLN A 771 -31.06 -47.59 28.66
C GLN A 771 -31.53 -48.80 29.49
N GLN A 772 -30.97 -49.98 29.27
CA GLN A 772 -31.30 -51.18 30.04
C GLN A 772 -30.60 -51.18 31.41
N GLN A 773 -29.32 -50.83 31.47
CA GLN A 773 -28.59 -50.69 32.74
C GLN A 773 -29.13 -49.54 33.61
N HIS A 774 -29.51 -48.40 33.02
CA HIS A 774 -30.12 -47.29 33.76
C HIS A 774 -31.52 -47.66 34.28
N ARG A 775 -32.31 -48.44 33.52
CA ARG A 775 -33.58 -49.02 33.98
C ARG A 775 -33.39 -50.03 35.12
N HIS A 776 -32.35 -50.88 35.06
CA HIS A 776 -32.02 -51.80 36.15
C HIS A 776 -31.50 -51.09 37.41
N ALA A 777 -30.74 -49.99 37.26
CA ALA A 777 -30.28 -49.17 38.39
C ALA A 777 -31.43 -48.38 39.05
N LEU A 778 -32.36 -47.84 38.26
CA LEU A 778 -33.61 -47.25 38.77
C LEU A 778 -34.50 -48.29 39.46
N ALA A 779 -34.63 -49.49 38.91
CA ALA A 779 -35.36 -50.59 39.53
C ALA A 779 -34.71 -51.11 40.83
N ARG A 780 -33.38 -50.99 40.97
CA ARG A 780 -32.67 -51.30 42.23
C ARG A 780 -32.79 -50.18 43.27
N ARG A 781 -32.81 -48.90 42.87
CA ARG A 781 -33.08 -47.77 43.77
C ARG A 781 -34.54 -47.64 44.21
N GLN A 782 -35.48 -48.23 43.48
CA GLN A 782 -36.88 -48.34 43.90
C GLN A 782 -37.15 -49.57 44.80
N ARG A 783 -36.16 -50.45 44.99
CA ARG A 783 -36.23 -51.64 45.85
C ARG A 783 -35.33 -51.56 47.10
N ALA A 784 -34.66 -50.42 47.32
CA ALA A 784 -34.02 -50.03 48.57
C ALA A 784 -34.76 -48.80 49.10
#